data_AF-A0A3E2TRI1-F1
#
_entry.id   AF-A0A3E2TRI1-F1
#
_cell.length_a   1.000
_cell.length_b   1.000
_cell.length_c   1.000
_cell.angle_alpha   90.00
_cell.angle_beta   90.00
_cell.angle_gamma   90.00
#
_symmetry.space_group_name_H-M   'P 1'
#
loop_
_entity.id
_entity.type
_entity.pdbx_description
1 polymer ?
#
loop_
_entity_poly.entity_id
_entity_poly.type
_entity_poly.pdbx_seq_one_letter_code
_entity_poly.pdbx_strand_id
1 'polypeptide(L)'
;MSQKTVTVSVRRLVEFILRSGDIDTVSGAFGEMDAMQQGGLMHRKLQKEAGPSYRAEMSLKHTTEMDETLAITVEGRADGVITETEMAADESGELGLKEVVTIDEIKGTYRNLRYITEPVSVHLAQAKCYAFFYAEKEDLEEIQVQMTYVHLKTGKVQRFREKMTRNELEVWYTELIDRFAVWVRHQIAWIKKRNISIGAGSFPFEYRESQKKLVSGVYQTILRHRRLFVEAPTGTGKTISAIYPAVQAMGNGLSETIFYLTARTIARTVAEDTFGLLQDKGLAMKVITLTAKEKICVLDKVQCSPEYCSRAKGHYDRINEAIYDLITHEDRMTRECILAYADKHQVCPFEFQLDAALFADAVIGDYNYVFDPNVALKRFFSDRSGDYLFLIDEAHNLVDRAREMYSAVMSMTELTHARHAVEDKAVYRRLVTYMDRSILAMSALRESSEQSCQLMGNIGSLIVYLTKLSEQLEETLKEGVPASLREVLMEFYFDIRRFICAFERSDDRYLIYALRSEDSFEIKIFCVDPSKDLGERLAKGCGAVFFSATLLPVQYYKEMLSDTAVSDYDLYVDSPFAEENRLLVAATDVSSRYTRRGRKEYERMAAYIRDIIRGKHGNYMVFFPSYQLMKDVFEVFTEMELMKAGHGLQLVVQESEMSEDARQKFLDAFQADAADAVIGFCVMGGIFSEGIDLKEDRLIGVIIIGTGLPQVGEERELLSRYFNEKSGRGFEYAYLYPGMNKVLQAAGRVIRTEKDRGVIALLDERFNYSQYRKLFPREWHNCSKTSLNTIVQQVEDFWTDKA
;
A
#
# COMPACT_ATOMS: atom_id res chain seq x y z
N MET A 1 22.14 -36.66 -2.00
CA MET A 1 21.28 -35.49 -2.30
C MET A 1 22.21 -34.38 -2.77
N SER A 2 21.83 -33.54 -3.74
CA SER A 2 22.68 -32.40 -4.11
C SER A 2 22.75 -31.43 -2.93
N GLN A 3 23.95 -31.12 -2.49
CA GLN A 3 24.18 -30.12 -1.45
C GLN A 3 23.57 -28.77 -1.89
N LYS A 4 22.77 -28.14 -1.03
CA LYS A 4 22.14 -26.85 -1.34
C LYS A 4 23.04 -25.72 -0.84
N THR A 5 23.46 -24.85 -1.74
CA THR A 5 24.24 -23.65 -1.41
C THR A 5 23.31 -22.46 -1.26
N VAL A 6 23.41 -21.74 -0.14
CA VAL A 6 22.66 -20.50 0.11
C VAL A 6 23.61 -19.33 0.20
N THR A 7 23.41 -18.33 -0.66
CA THR A 7 24.24 -17.12 -0.67
C THR A 7 23.57 -15.99 0.09
N VAL A 8 24.30 -15.33 0.99
CA VAL A 8 23.85 -14.16 1.76
C VAL A 8 24.93 -13.08 1.76
N SER A 9 24.54 -11.81 1.79
CA SER A 9 25.51 -10.73 1.93
C SER A 9 25.96 -10.58 3.39
N VAL A 10 27.22 -10.17 3.62
CA VAL A 10 27.74 -9.86 4.96
C VAL A 10 26.83 -8.90 5.69
N ARG A 11 26.41 -7.80 5.03
CA ARG A 11 25.50 -6.80 5.59
C ARG A 11 24.21 -7.43 6.11
N ARG A 12 23.52 -8.22 5.28
CA ARG A 12 22.23 -8.84 5.64
C ARG A 12 22.38 -9.85 6.77
N LEU A 13 23.46 -10.64 6.75
CA LEU A 13 23.74 -11.62 7.80
C LEU A 13 23.86 -10.94 9.17
N VAL A 14 24.70 -9.90 9.27
CA VAL A 14 24.95 -9.25 10.56
C VAL A 14 23.76 -8.38 10.99
N GLU A 15 23.08 -7.70 10.07
CA GLU A 15 21.89 -6.90 10.37
C GLU A 15 20.72 -7.77 10.81
N PHE A 16 20.68 -9.05 10.40
CA PHE A 16 19.66 -9.99 10.82
C PHE A 16 19.98 -10.63 12.17
N ILE A 17 21.19 -11.16 12.36
CA ILE A 17 21.55 -11.92 13.57
C ILE A 17 21.95 -11.04 14.75
N LEU A 18 22.60 -9.91 14.49
CA LEU A 18 23.22 -9.06 15.50
C LEU A 18 22.48 -7.73 15.73
N ARG A 19 21.27 -7.57 15.16
CA ARG A 19 20.41 -6.43 15.46
C ARG A 19 20.13 -6.39 16.95
N SER A 20 20.31 -5.22 17.55
CA SER A 20 20.16 -5.02 19.00
C SER A 20 19.69 -3.60 19.31
N GLY A 21 19.13 -3.43 20.50
CA GLY A 21 18.68 -2.14 21.04
C GLY A 21 17.22 -1.79 20.76
N ASP A 22 16.96 -0.49 20.79
CA ASP A 22 15.64 0.09 20.89
C ASP A 22 15.01 0.43 19.52
N ILE A 23 13.67 0.45 19.44
CA ILE A 23 12.99 1.17 18.35
C ILE A 23 13.21 2.66 18.58
N ASP A 24 13.99 3.29 17.71
CA ASP A 24 14.16 4.73 17.68
C ASP A 24 13.63 5.31 16.36
N THR A 25 12.48 5.99 16.47
CA THR A 25 11.78 6.60 15.34
C THR A 25 12.59 7.75 14.70
N VAL A 26 13.54 8.34 15.44
CA VAL A 26 14.42 9.42 14.94
C VAL A 26 15.42 8.84 13.96
N SER A 27 16.20 7.86 14.40
CA SER A 27 17.31 7.32 13.61
C SER A 27 16.88 6.70 12.27
N GLY A 28 15.71 6.07 12.19
CA GLY A 28 15.17 5.46 10.96
C GLY A 28 14.40 6.39 10.02
N ALA A 29 13.88 7.52 10.52
CA ALA A 29 13.13 8.48 9.70
C ALA A 29 14.05 9.36 8.83
N PHE A 30 15.23 9.72 9.35
CA PHE A 30 16.09 10.77 8.79
C PHE A 30 17.13 10.32 7.74
N GLY A 31 16.80 9.33 6.91
CA GLY A 31 17.47 9.16 5.62
C GLY A 31 18.56 8.08 5.54
N GLU A 32 18.24 7.03 4.80
CA GLU A 32 19.24 6.14 4.21
C GLU A 32 19.58 6.57 2.76
N MET A 33 18.63 7.13 1.99
CA MET A 33 18.87 7.47 0.57
C MET A 33 19.88 8.61 0.34
N ASP A 34 19.77 9.75 1.03
CA ASP A 34 20.76 10.84 0.89
C ASP A 34 22.11 10.50 1.52
N ALA A 35 22.09 9.77 2.64
CA ALA A 35 23.29 9.28 3.30
C ALA A 35 24.08 8.29 2.43
N MET A 36 23.40 7.49 1.60
CA MET A 36 24.05 6.55 0.67
C MET A 36 24.73 7.26 -0.51
N GLN A 37 24.09 8.27 -1.13
CA GLN A 37 24.71 9.01 -2.24
C GLN A 37 25.89 9.89 -1.78
N GLN A 38 25.69 10.65 -0.70
CA GLN A 38 26.76 11.46 -0.10
C GLN A 38 27.85 10.57 0.52
N GLY A 39 27.47 9.44 1.12
CA GLY A 39 28.37 8.41 1.60
C GLY A 39 29.26 7.86 0.50
N GLY A 40 28.69 7.43 -0.63
CA GLY A 40 29.46 6.93 -1.77
C GLY A 40 30.41 7.97 -2.39
N LEU A 41 30.05 9.26 -2.40
CA LEU A 41 30.95 10.34 -2.81
C LEU A 41 32.12 10.50 -1.84
N MET A 42 31.85 10.45 -0.53
CA MET A 42 32.89 10.57 0.50
C MET A 42 33.79 9.33 0.59
N HIS A 43 33.25 8.12 0.40
CA HIS A 43 34.06 6.88 0.31
C HIS A 43 35.07 7.03 -0.84
N ARG A 44 34.61 7.39 -2.04
CA ARG A 44 35.49 7.61 -3.19
C ARG A 44 36.53 8.71 -2.97
N LYS A 45 36.18 9.76 -2.20
CA LYS A 45 37.13 10.82 -1.86
C LYS A 45 38.22 10.30 -0.93
N LEU A 46 37.84 9.64 0.16
CA LEU A 46 38.79 9.07 1.13
C LEU A 46 39.68 7.99 0.50
N GLN A 47 39.11 7.13 -0.35
CA GLN A 47 39.84 6.11 -1.10
C GLN A 47 40.86 6.71 -2.08
N LYS A 48 40.56 7.88 -2.69
CA LYS A 48 41.50 8.60 -3.57
C LYS A 48 42.60 9.33 -2.81
N GLU A 49 42.29 9.82 -1.61
CA GLU A 49 43.26 10.44 -0.71
C GLU A 49 44.14 9.42 0.00
N ALA A 50 43.71 8.15 0.03
CA ALA A 50 44.50 7.05 0.55
C ALA A 50 45.71 6.75 -0.35
N GLY A 51 46.86 6.53 0.26
CA GLY A 51 48.13 6.30 -0.44
C GLY A 51 48.19 4.97 -1.18
N PRO A 52 49.36 4.63 -1.78
CA PRO A 52 49.53 3.41 -2.57
C PRO A 52 49.37 2.10 -1.78
N SER A 53 49.37 2.16 -0.45
CA SER A 53 49.13 1.04 0.46
C SER A 53 47.65 0.65 0.60
N TYR A 54 46.72 1.44 0.06
CA TYR A 54 45.28 1.22 0.20
C TYR A 54 44.68 0.62 -1.08
N ARG A 55 44.00 -0.52 -0.96
CA ARG A 55 43.22 -1.17 -2.02
C ARG A 55 41.74 -1.01 -1.73
N ALA A 56 41.05 -0.26 -2.58
CA ALA A 56 39.62 0.04 -2.41
C ALA A 56 38.69 -1.05 -2.97
N GLU A 57 37.50 -1.15 -2.38
CA GLU A 57 36.34 -1.91 -2.91
C GLU A 57 36.64 -3.39 -3.19
N MET A 58 37.27 -4.07 -2.23
CA MET A 58 37.66 -5.47 -2.39
C MET A 58 36.46 -6.40 -2.19
N SER A 59 36.12 -7.16 -3.22
CA SER A 59 35.10 -8.21 -3.14
C SER A 59 35.65 -9.43 -2.42
N LEU A 60 34.98 -9.83 -1.35
CA LEU A 60 35.36 -10.96 -0.51
C LEU A 60 34.18 -11.94 -0.42
N LYS A 61 34.51 -13.23 -0.43
CA LYS A 61 33.55 -14.31 -0.25
C LYS A 61 34.19 -15.43 0.53
N HIS A 62 33.38 -16.09 1.35
CA HIS A 62 33.75 -17.29 2.07
C HIS A 62 32.58 -18.27 2.04
N THR A 63 32.86 -19.56 1.92
CA THR A 63 31.84 -20.61 1.93
C THR A 63 32.11 -21.55 3.08
N THR A 64 31.15 -21.63 4.00
CA THR A 64 31.20 -22.51 5.15
C THR A 64 30.35 -23.75 4.85
N GLU A 65 30.99 -24.91 4.90
CA GLU A 65 30.33 -26.20 4.80
C GLU A 65 29.68 -26.51 6.16
N MET A 66 28.34 -26.48 6.23
CA MET A 66 27.63 -26.73 7.49
C MET A 66 27.51 -28.23 7.73
N ASP A 67 27.11 -28.97 6.70
CA ASP A 67 26.92 -30.42 6.68
C ASP A 67 26.85 -30.92 5.22
N GLU A 68 26.70 -32.24 5.02
CA GLU A 68 26.60 -32.86 3.69
C GLU A 68 25.43 -32.33 2.82
N THR A 69 24.48 -31.60 3.42
CA THR A 69 23.27 -31.11 2.76
C THR A 69 23.22 -29.60 2.56
N LEU A 70 24.01 -28.82 3.31
CA LEU A 70 23.96 -27.36 3.32
C LEU A 70 25.37 -26.73 3.32
N ALA A 71 25.56 -25.82 2.37
CA ALA A 71 26.69 -24.89 2.36
C ALA A 71 26.15 -23.45 2.40
N ILE A 72 26.80 -22.57 3.16
CA ILE A 72 26.44 -21.15 3.22
C ILE A 72 27.59 -20.32 2.67
N THR A 73 27.32 -19.59 1.58
CA THR A 73 28.26 -18.64 1.01
C THR A 73 27.93 -17.25 1.51
N VAL A 74 28.87 -16.62 2.19
CA VAL A 74 28.76 -15.23 2.61
C VAL A 74 29.66 -14.37 1.72
N GLU A 75 29.09 -13.33 1.13
CA GLU A 75 29.82 -12.43 0.24
C GLU A 75 29.58 -10.97 0.57
N GLY A 76 30.52 -10.12 0.19
CA GLY A 76 30.37 -8.68 0.31
C GLY A 76 31.57 -7.95 -0.23
N ARG A 77 31.61 -6.65 0.04
CA ARG A 77 32.64 -5.76 -0.45
C ARG A 77 33.14 -4.93 0.71
N ALA A 78 34.41 -5.13 1.05
CA ALA A 78 35.10 -4.29 2.03
C ALA A 78 35.44 -2.95 1.37
N ASP A 79 35.28 -1.85 2.10
CA ASP A 79 35.61 -0.52 1.58
C ASP A 79 37.11 -0.37 1.31
N GLY A 80 37.97 -1.04 2.09
CA GLY A 80 39.42 -0.98 1.96
C GLY A 80 40.21 -2.12 2.57
N VAL A 81 41.37 -2.38 1.98
CA VAL A 81 42.47 -3.14 2.60
C VAL A 81 43.71 -2.27 2.60
N ILE A 82 44.30 -2.04 3.78
CA ILE A 82 45.54 -1.29 3.96
C ILE A 82 46.65 -2.27 4.27
N THR A 83 47.75 -2.16 3.54
CA THR A 83 48.94 -2.98 3.73
C THR A 83 50.12 -2.08 4.07
N GLU A 84 50.56 -2.13 5.33
CA GLU A 84 51.66 -1.32 5.87
C GLU A 84 52.79 -2.23 6.34
N THR A 85 54.02 -1.71 6.44
CA THR A 85 55.15 -2.44 7.04
C THR A 85 55.56 -1.75 8.34
N GLU A 86 55.51 -2.50 9.43
CA GLU A 86 55.94 -2.03 10.76
C GLU A 86 57.21 -2.75 11.20
N MET A 87 58.04 -2.09 12.01
CA MET A 87 59.18 -2.75 12.67
C MET A 87 58.65 -3.56 13.85
N ALA A 88 58.81 -4.89 13.80
CA ALA A 88 58.43 -5.79 14.87
C ALA A 88 59.61 -6.72 15.21
N ALA A 89 59.79 -7.01 16.49
CA ALA A 89 60.72 -8.03 16.93
C ALA A 89 60.17 -9.41 16.58
N ASP A 90 60.99 -10.27 15.98
CA ASP A 90 60.67 -11.68 15.79
C ASP A 90 60.74 -12.46 17.11
N GLU A 91 60.46 -13.78 17.09
CA GLU A 91 60.48 -14.64 18.27
C GLU A 91 61.88 -14.71 18.95
N SER A 92 62.94 -14.34 18.23
CA SER A 92 64.31 -14.22 18.72
C SER A 92 64.67 -12.82 19.26
N GLY A 93 63.75 -11.85 19.18
CA GLY A 93 63.96 -10.47 19.61
C GLY A 93 64.67 -9.59 18.57
N GLU A 94 64.84 -10.06 17.34
CA GLU A 94 65.49 -9.33 16.24
C GLU A 94 64.46 -8.47 15.49
N LEU A 95 64.75 -7.19 15.28
CA LEU A 95 63.83 -6.25 14.63
C LEU A 95 63.77 -6.49 13.12
N GLY A 96 62.67 -7.06 12.65
CA GLY A 96 62.33 -7.26 11.25
C GLY A 96 61.21 -6.33 10.76
N LEU A 97 61.07 -6.21 9.45
CA LEU A 97 59.90 -5.59 8.82
C LEU A 97 58.77 -6.64 8.78
N LYS A 98 57.69 -6.41 9.54
CA LYS A 98 56.48 -7.23 9.49
C LYS A 98 55.41 -6.48 8.70
N GLU A 99 54.81 -7.17 7.75
CA GLU A 99 53.65 -6.66 7.03
C GLU A 99 52.41 -6.70 7.94
N VAL A 100 51.73 -5.57 8.06
CA VAL A 100 50.52 -5.39 8.85
C VAL A 100 49.39 -5.08 7.89
N VAL A 101 48.41 -5.97 7.86
CA VAL A 101 47.21 -5.83 7.04
C VAL A 101 46.07 -5.32 7.91
N THR A 102 45.35 -4.31 7.41
CA THR A 102 44.14 -3.77 8.04
C THR A 102 42.96 -3.83 7.06
N ILE A 103 41.85 -4.40 7.50
CA ILE A 103 40.56 -4.22 6.82
C ILE A 103 39.92 -2.92 7.30
N ASP A 104 39.50 -2.07 6.38
CA ASP A 104 38.82 -0.80 6.65
C ASP A 104 37.36 -0.86 6.17
N GLU A 105 36.45 -0.51 7.07
CA GLU A 105 35.03 -0.30 6.76
C GLU A 105 34.66 1.16 7.08
N ILE A 106 34.17 1.87 6.07
CA ILE A 106 33.91 3.31 6.13
C ILE A 106 32.41 3.51 6.33
N LYS A 107 32.02 4.38 7.28
CA LYS A 107 30.63 4.75 7.52
C LYS A 107 30.46 6.26 7.49
N GLY A 108 29.65 6.73 6.54
CA GLY A 108 29.17 8.10 6.48
C GLY A 108 28.16 8.38 7.59
N THR A 109 28.35 9.46 8.34
CA THR A 109 27.40 9.89 9.38
C THR A 109 27.21 11.40 9.37
N TYR A 110 26.01 11.84 9.75
CA TYR A 110 25.74 13.24 10.09
C TYR A 110 25.86 13.51 11.60
N ARG A 111 26.05 12.45 12.42
CA ARG A 111 26.25 12.62 13.86
C ARG A 111 27.61 13.27 14.13
N ASN A 112 27.66 14.12 15.16
CA ASN A 112 28.92 14.66 15.63
C ASN A 112 29.81 13.50 16.11
N LEU A 113 30.98 13.36 15.48
CA LEU A 113 31.91 12.26 15.74
C LEU A 113 32.31 12.18 17.22
N ARG A 114 32.30 13.29 17.97
CA ARG A 114 32.61 13.31 19.41
C ARG A 114 31.69 12.43 20.26
N TYR A 115 30.49 12.12 19.80
CA TYR A 115 29.55 11.23 20.52
C TYR A 115 29.68 9.76 20.11
N ILE A 116 30.51 9.47 19.11
CA ILE A 116 30.85 8.10 18.74
C ILE A 116 32.11 7.76 19.52
N THR A 117 31.94 7.14 20.68
CA THR A 117 33.04 6.70 21.54
C THR A 117 33.49 5.28 21.24
N GLU A 118 32.63 4.51 20.57
CA GLU A 118 32.88 3.13 20.17
C GLU A 118 32.21 2.83 18.82
N PRO A 119 32.69 1.84 18.05
CA PRO A 119 32.03 1.42 16.83
C PRO A 119 30.64 0.85 17.08
N VAL A 120 29.69 1.17 16.21
CA VAL A 120 28.40 0.48 16.15
C VAL A 120 28.64 -1.02 15.91
N SER A 121 28.11 -1.86 16.79
CA SER A 121 28.34 -3.31 16.84
C SER A 121 28.12 -4.01 15.49
N VAL A 122 27.01 -3.69 14.81
CA VAL A 122 26.65 -4.28 13.51
C VAL A 122 27.66 -3.90 12.43
N HIS A 123 28.17 -2.67 12.42
CA HIS A 123 29.18 -2.24 11.44
C HIS A 123 30.53 -2.91 11.71
N LEU A 124 30.93 -3.00 12.97
CA LEU A 124 32.15 -3.72 13.37
C LEU A 124 32.06 -5.20 12.98
N ALA A 125 30.89 -5.82 13.11
CA ALA A 125 30.67 -7.19 12.67
C ALA A 125 30.86 -7.36 11.14
N GLN A 126 30.49 -6.37 10.31
CA GLN A 126 30.77 -6.40 8.87
C GLN A 126 32.29 -6.44 8.62
N ALA A 127 33.03 -5.54 9.27
CA ALA A 127 34.48 -5.47 9.14
C ALA A 127 35.18 -6.74 9.63
N LYS A 128 34.70 -7.36 10.72
CA LYS A 128 35.20 -8.65 11.23
C LYS A 128 34.99 -9.79 10.23
N CYS A 129 33.83 -9.88 9.57
CA CYS A 129 33.62 -10.87 8.50
C CYS A 129 34.64 -10.70 7.37
N TYR A 130 34.84 -9.47 6.89
CA TYR A 130 35.83 -9.19 5.84
C TYR A 130 37.26 -9.49 6.28
N ALA A 131 37.61 -9.19 7.53
CA ALA A 131 38.92 -9.52 8.10
C ALA A 131 39.15 -11.02 8.17
N PHE A 132 38.16 -11.80 8.58
CA PHE A 132 38.24 -13.26 8.53
C PHE A 132 38.47 -13.78 7.11
N PHE A 133 37.64 -13.34 6.14
CA PHE A 133 37.72 -13.81 4.76
C PHE A 133 39.08 -13.48 4.12
N TYR A 134 39.62 -12.30 4.43
CA TYR A 134 40.92 -11.89 3.91
C TYR A 134 42.07 -12.65 4.59
N ALA A 135 42.04 -12.77 5.92
CA ALA A 135 43.07 -13.47 6.68
C ALA A 135 43.14 -14.96 6.33
N GLU A 136 42.01 -15.61 6.05
CA GLU A 136 42.00 -16.99 5.57
C GLU A 136 42.56 -17.09 4.15
N LYS A 137 42.12 -16.20 3.24
CA LYS A 137 42.54 -16.22 1.84
C LYS A 137 44.04 -15.98 1.66
N GLU A 138 44.62 -15.08 2.43
CA GLU A 138 46.04 -14.70 2.34
C GLU A 138 46.91 -15.37 3.43
N ASP A 139 46.35 -16.34 4.17
CA ASP A 139 47.02 -17.12 5.22
C ASP A 139 47.72 -16.27 6.31
N LEU A 140 47.01 -15.26 6.82
CA LEU A 140 47.50 -14.35 7.86
C LEU A 140 47.16 -14.86 9.27
N GLU A 141 48.12 -14.86 10.18
CA GLU A 141 47.89 -15.18 11.61
C GLU A 141 47.18 -14.04 12.37
N GLU A 142 47.50 -12.80 12.01
CA GLU A 142 47.00 -11.58 12.66
C GLU A 142 46.54 -10.57 11.61
N ILE A 143 45.46 -9.85 11.92
CA ILE A 143 44.92 -8.79 11.06
C ILE A 143 44.33 -7.67 11.93
N GLN A 144 44.35 -6.45 11.43
CA GLN A 144 43.71 -5.31 12.08
C GLN A 144 42.33 -5.06 11.47
N VAL A 145 41.35 -4.73 12.31
CA VAL A 145 40.01 -4.30 11.89
C VAL A 145 39.90 -2.80 12.20
N GLN A 146 39.58 -2.02 11.18
CA GLN A 146 39.41 -0.57 11.30
C GLN A 146 37.99 -0.15 10.92
N MET A 147 37.38 0.65 11.79
CA MET A 147 36.13 1.35 11.52
C MET A 147 36.43 2.83 11.33
N THR A 148 36.11 3.35 10.14
CA THR A 148 36.33 4.75 9.76
C THR A 148 34.99 5.49 9.69
N TYR A 149 34.70 6.37 10.65
CA TYR A 149 33.53 7.24 10.60
C TYR A 149 33.87 8.58 9.97
N VAL A 150 33.14 8.94 8.91
CA VAL A 150 33.29 10.24 8.24
C VAL A 150 32.05 11.10 8.42
N HIS A 151 32.24 12.33 8.91
CA HIS A 151 31.17 13.28 9.01
C HIS A 151 30.86 13.87 7.62
N LEU A 152 29.70 13.55 7.06
CA LEU A 152 29.37 13.82 5.66
C LEU A 152 29.44 15.32 5.26
N LYS A 153 29.06 16.25 6.15
CA LYS A 153 29.19 17.70 5.88
C LYS A 153 30.61 18.27 6.08
N THR A 154 31.36 17.80 7.08
CA THR A 154 32.62 18.45 7.48
C THR A 154 33.86 17.75 6.95
N GLY A 155 33.72 16.51 6.47
CA GLY A 155 34.82 15.66 6.06
C GLY A 155 35.73 15.21 7.19
N LYS A 156 35.41 15.53 8.45
CA LYS A 156 36.17 15.04 9.61
C LYS A 156 36.06 13.52 9.68
N VAL A 157 37.15 12.88 10.09
CA VAL A 157 37.25 11.42 10.19
C VAL A 157 37.64 11.03 11.61
N GLN A 158 37.02 9.97 12.12
CA GLN A 158 37.41 9.30 13.36
C GLN A 158 37.58 7.81 13.08
N ARG A 159 38.68 7.22 13.57
CA ARG A 159 39.04 5.82 13.32
C ARG A 159 39.11 5.06 14.63
N PHE A 160 38.61 3.83 14.60
CA PHE A 160 38.80 2.84 15.65
C PHE A 160 39.53 1.66 15.04
N ARG A 161 40.61 1.22 15.64
CA ARG A 161 41.46 0.15 15.11
C ARG A 161 41.73 -0.86 16.22
N GLU A 162 41.50 -2.13 15.93
CA GLU A 162 41.67 -3.24 16.86
C GLU A 162 42.45 -4.37 16.17
N LYS A 163 43.42 -4.96 16.86
CA LYS A 163 44.19 -6.10 16.35
C LYS A 163 43.52 -7.39 16.78
N MET A 164 43.34 -8.34 15.85
CA MET A 164 42.70 -9.63 16.11
C MET A 164 43.50 -10.75 15.46
N THR A 165 43.46 -11.94 16.05
CA THR A 165 44.03 -13.15 15.45
C THR A 165 43.01 -13.81 14.51
N ARG A 166 43.50 -14.56 13.51
CA ARG A 166 42.62 -15.36 12.63
C ARG A 166 41.74 -16.32 13.41
N ASN A 167 42.30 -16.98 14.43
CA ASN A 167 41.57 -17.94 15.26
C ASN A 167 40.41 -17.29 16.05
N GLU A 168 40.62 -16.08 16.59
CA GLU A 168 39.53 -15.33 17.26
C GLU A 168 38.42 -14.96 16.29
N LEU A 169 38.77 -14.53 15.07
CA LEU A 169 37.82 -14.20 14.02
C LEU A 169 37.05 -15.43 13.51
N GLU A 170 37.74 -16.57 13.37
CA GLU A 170 37.15 -17.84 12.94
C GLU A 170 36.12 -18.35 13.96
N VAL A 171 36.46 -18.38 15.24
CA VAL A 171 35.54 -18.80 16.32
C VAL A 171 34.31 -17.89 16.33
N TRP A 172 34.51 -16.57 16.26
CA TRP A 172 33.41 -15.60 16.24
C TRP A 172 32.52 -15.75 14.99
N TYR A 173 33.13 -15.93 13.81
CA TYR A 173 32.39 -16.08 12.55
C TYR A 173 31.61 -17.40 12.50
N THR A 174 32.19 -18.48 13.04
CA THR A 174 31.52 -19.79 13.15
C THR A 174 30.26 -19.68 14.00
N GLU A 175 30.33 -19.01 15.16
CA GLU A 175 29.15 -18.77 16.01
C GLU A 175 28.06 -17.96 15.28
N LEU A 176 28.46 -16.91 14.55
CA LEU A 176 27.55 -16.09 13.76
C LEU A 176 26.84 -16.93 12.69
N ILE A 177 27.58 -17.77 11.97
CA ILE A 177 27.05 -18.61 10.89
C ILE A 177 26.18 -19.74 11.43
N ASP A 178 26.56 -20.37 12.54
CA ASP A 178 25.75 -21.40 13.19
C ASP A 178 24.38 -20.87 13.60
N ARG A 179 24.33 -19.66 14.17
CA ARG A 179 23.07 -18.97 14.51
C ARG A 179 22.23 -18.70 13.26
N PHE A 180 22.84 -18.33 12.14
CA PHE A 180 22.13 -18.10 10.88
C PHE A 180 21.66 -19.39 10.22
N ALA A 181 22.44 -20.48 10.31
CA ALA A 181 22.13 -21.75 9.69
C ALA A 181 20.82 -22.37 10.21
N VAL A 182 20.44 -22.10 11.47
CA VAL A 182 19.14 -22.50 12.02
C VAL A 182 17.98 -21.96 11.18
N TRP A 183 18.05 -20.70 10.77
CA TRP A 183 17.03 -20.04 9.95
C TRP A 183 17.01 -20.58 8.53
N VAL A 184 18.19 -20.76 7.94
CA VAL A 184 18.33 -21.31 6.58
C VAL A 184 17.76 -22.73 6.51
N ARG A 185 18.08 -23.59 7.48
CA ARG A 185 17.54 -24.96 7.57
C ARG A 185 16.02 -24.94 7.71
N HIS A 186 15.48 -24.10 8.58
CA HIS A 186 14.04 -23.95 8.74
C HIS A 186 13.37 -23.51 7.42
N GLN A 187 13.91 -22.52 6.73
CA GLN A 187 13.38 -22.02 5.46
C GLN A 187 13.44 -23.10 4.36
N ILE A 188 14.53 -23.86 4.26
CA ILE A 188 14.66 -24.95 3.28
C ILE A 188 13.62 -26.05 3.57
N ALA A 189 13.49 -26.47 4.83
CA ALA A 189 12.51 -27.47 5.25
C ALA A 189 11.08 -26.99 4.98
N TRP A 190 10.80 -25.72 5.28
CA TRP A 190 9.50 -25.10 5.04
C TRP A 190 9.15 -25.05 3.55
N ILE A 191 10.03 -24.53 2.69
CA ILE A 191 9.79 -24.46 1.23
C ILE A 191 9.54 -25.85 0.66
N LYS A 192 10.28 -26.87 1.12
CA LYS A 192 10.06 -28.26 0.70
C LYS A 192 8.67 -28.75 1.12
N LYS A 193 8.28 -28.56 2.39
CA LYS A 193 6.94 -28.94 2.91
C LYS A 193 5.83 -28.23 2.13
N ARG A 194 5.96 -26.90 1.96
CA ARG A 194 5.04 -26.05 1.23
C ARG A 194 4.86 -26.53 -0.21
N ASN A 195 5.93 -26.66 -0.97
CA ASN A 195 5.84 -27.04 -2.39
C ASN A 195 5.25 -28.45 -2.58
N ILE A 196 5.55 -29.40 -1.70
CA ILE A 196 4.92 -30.73 -1.71
C ILE A 196 3.40 -30.60 -1.47
N SER A 197 2.98 -29.81 -0.48
CA SER A 197 1.55 -29.62 -0.20
C SER A 197 0.80 -28.91 -1.32
N ILE A 198 1.45 -27.95 -2.00
CA ILE A 198 0.88 -27.25 -3.16
C ILE A 198 0.63 -28.23 -4.31
N GLY A 199 1.62 -29.07 -4.64
CA GLY A 199 1.52 -30.03 -5.74
C GLY A 199 0.52 -31.16 -5.50
N ALA A 200 0.24 -31.48 -4.23
CA ALA A 200 -0.80 -32.45 -3.85
C ALA A 200 -2.21 -31.84 -3.78
N GLY A 201 -2.31 -30.51 -3.68
CA GLY A 201 -3.58 -29.80 -3.55
C GLY A 201 -4.42 -29.82 -4.83
N SER A 202 -5.73 -29.96 -4.69
CA SER A 202 -6.70 -29.76 -5.76
C SER A 202 -7.48 -28.47 -5.54
N PHE A 203 -8.14 -27.99 -6.60
CA PHE A 203 -9.09 -26.90 -6.45
C PHE A 203 -10.17 -27.30 -5.43
N PRO A 204 -10.53 -26.41 -4.47
CA PRO A 204 -11.37 -26.79 -3.35
C PRO A 204 -12.84 -27.06 -3.72
N PHE A 205 -13.27 -26.74 -4.94
CA PHE A 205 -14.65 -26.86 -5.38
C PHE A 205 -14.75 -27.59 -6.72
N GLU A 206 -15.96 -27.94 -7.14
CA GLU A 206 -16.18 -28.26 -8.54
C GLU A 206 -16.05 -26.99 -9.39
N TYR A 207 -15.31 -27.10 -10.49
CA TYR A 207 -15.03 -25.97 -11.35
C TYR A 207 -16.26 -25.53 -12.13
N ARG A 208 -16.64 -24.26 -11.98
CA ARG A 208 -17.51 -23.56 -12.94
C ARG A 208 -16.69 -23.13 -14.17
N GLU A 209 -17.31 -23.03 -15.34
CA GLU A 209 -16.62 -22.61 -16.57
C GLU A 209 -15.95 -21.24 -16.43
N SER A 210 -16.63 -20.29 -15.77
CA SER A 210 -16.10 -18.97 -15.43
C SER A 210 -14.81 -19.05 -14.60
N GLN A 211 -14.75 -19.96 -13.63
CA GLN A 211 -13.59 -20.18 -12.78
C GLN A 211 -12.44 -20.84 -13.54
N LYS A 212 -12.70 -21.83 -14.41
CA LYS A 212 -11.66 -22.47 -15.23
C LYS A 212 -10.92 -21.45 -16.10
N LYS A 213 -11.69 -20.57 -16.74
CA LYS A 213 -11.16 -19.49 -17.59
C LYS A 213 -10.28 -18.54 -16.78
N LEU A 214 -10.75 -18.13 -15.59
CA LEU A 214 -10.00 -17.25 -14.70
C LEU A 214 -8.71 -17.89 -14.18
N VAL A 215 -8.80 -19.11 -13.64
CA VAL A 215 -7.65 -19.86 -13.10
C VAL A 215 -6.58 -20.06 -14.17
N SER A 216 -6.98 -20.46 -15.38
CA SER A 216 -6.06 -20.65 -16.51
C SER A 216 -5.42 -19.33 -16.95
N GLY A 217 -6.22 -18.25 -17.06
CA GLY A 217 -5.72 -16.93 -17.45
C GLY A 217 -4.70 -16.36 -16.47
N VAL A 218 -4.97 -16.50 -15.17
CA VAL A 218 -4.05 -16.07 -14.10
C VAL A 218 -2.74 -16.85 -14.18
N TYR A 219 -2.80 -18.19 -14.20
CA TYR A 219 -1.59 -19.01 -14.23
C TYR A 219 -0.72 -18.74 -15.46
N GLN A 220 -1.32 -18.62 -16.65
CA GLN A 220 -0.60 -18.31 -17.90
C GLN A 220 0.03 -16.92 -17.89
N THR A 221 -0.61 -15.95 -17.23
CA THR A 221 -0.05 -14.60 -17.08
C THR A 221 1.18 -14.63 -16.18
N ILE A 222 1.11 -15.32 -15.05
CA ILE A 222 2.22 -15.47 -14.11
C ILE A 222 3.40 -16.15 -14.81
N LEU A 223 3.15 -17.24 -15.53
CA LEU A 223 4.16 -17.97 -16.30
C LEU A 223 4.90 -17.09 -17.33
N ARG A 224 4.23 -16.06 -17.87
CA ARG A 224 4.79 -15.16 -18.88
C ARG A 224 5.40 -13.89 -18.29
N HIS A 225 5.37 -13.72 -16.97
CA HIS A 225 5.78 -12.50 -16.28
C HIS A 225 5.05 -11.25 -16.81
N ARG A 226 3.74 -11.36 -17.01
CA ARG A 226 2.88 -10.29 -17.54
C ARG A 226 1.89 -9.78 -16.48
N ARG A 227 1.10 -8.79 -16.87
CA ARG A 227 0.01 -8.25 -16.07
C ARG A 227 -1.33 -8.62 -16.69
N LEU A 228 -2.31 -8.91 -15.85
CA LEU A 228 -3.66 -9.30 -16.26
C LEU A 228 -4.71 -8.42 -15.59
N PHE A 229 -5.65 -7.90 -16.38
CA PHE A 229 -6.82 -7.18 -15.92
C PHE A 229 -8.06 -8.06 -16.08
N VAL A 230 -8.63 -8.50 -14.98
CA VAL A 230 -9.79 -9.39 -14.94
C VAL A 230 -11.02 -8.61 -14.54
N GLU A 231 -11.98 -8.54 -15.46
CA GLU A 231 -13.34 -8.21 -15.12
C GLU A 231 -14.11 -9.49 -14.82
N ALA A 232 -14.56 -9.63 -13.58
CA ALA A 232 -15.31 -10.79 -13.14
C ALA A 232 -16.46 -10.34 -12.23
N PRO A 233 -17.74 -10.58 -12.57
CA PRO A 233 -18.89 -10.20 -11.75
C PRO A 233 -18.88 -10.81 -10.34
N THR A 234 -19.65 -10.25 -9.41
CA THR A 234 -19.87 -10.84 -8.07
C THR A 234 -20.41 -12.26 -8.17
N GLY A 235 -20.09 -13.12 -7.19
CA GLY A 235 -20.54 -14.52 -7.20
C GLY A 235 -19.74 -15.49 -8.09
N THR A 236 -18.81 -15.01 -8.93
CA THR A 236 -17.94 -15.86 -9.78
C THR A 236 -16.85 -16.63 -9.02
N GLY A 237 -16.62 -16.32 -7.73
CA GLY A 237 -15.49 -16.87 -6.98
C GLY A 237 -14.14 -16.28 -7.38
N LYS A 238 -14.10 -14.96 -7.64
CA LYS A 238 -12.89 -14.21 -8.01
C LYS A 238 -11.68 -14.50 -7.13
N THR A 239 -11.85 -14.36 -5.81
CA THR A 239 -10.78 -14.45 -4.84
C THR A 239 -10.09 -15.82 -4.87
N ILE A 240 -10.84 -16.92 -4.78
CA ILE A 240 -10.27 -18.27 -4.87
C ILE A 240 -9.66 -18.55 -6.25
N SER A 241 -10.29 -18.03 -7.32
CA SER A 241 -9.82 -18.22 -8.69
C SER A 241 -8.57 -17.39 -9.03
N ALA A 242 -8.24 -16.38 -8.23
CA ALA A 242 -6.98 -15.65 -8.31
C ALA A 242 -5.90 -16.24 -7.37
N ILE A 243 -6.27 -16.60 -6.14
CA ILE A 243 -5.35 -17.15 -5.13
C ILE A 243 -4.86 -18.54 -5.52
N TYR A 244 -5.74 -19.46 -5.90
CA TYR A 244 -5.36 -20.85 -6.19
C TYR A 244 -4.28 -20.96 -7.28
N PRO A 245 -4.42 -20.38 -8.49
CA PRO A 245 -3.37 -20.45 -9.51
C PRO A 245 -2.09 -19.72 -9.09
N ALA A 246 -2.17 -18.67 -8.27
CA ALA A 246 -0.99 -18.00 -7.72
C ALA A 246 -0.20 -18.93 -6.76
N VAL A 247 -0.91 -19.65 -5.89
CA VAL A 247 -0.32 -20.67 -5.01
C VAL A 247 0.30 -21.81 -5.84
N GLN A 248 -0.39 -22.29 -6.88
CA GLN A 248 0.16 -23.30 -7.79
C GLN A 248 1.43 -22.81 -8.50
N ALA A 249 1.44 -21.55 -8.97
CA ALA A 249 2.60 -20.95 -9.60
C ALA A 249 3.82 -20.86 -8.66
N MET A 250 3.59 -20.52 -7.39
CA MET A 250 4.63 -20.54 -6.34
C MET A 250 5.21 -21.95 -6.13
N GLY A 251 4.37 -22.98 -6.09
CA GLY A 251 4.82 -24.38 -5.98
C GLY A 251 5.73 -24.83 -7.12
N ASN A 252 5.54 -24.23 -8.31
CA ASN A 252 6.36 -24.43 -9.51
C ASN A 252 7.55 -23.47 -9.61
N GLY A 253 7.83 -22.67 -8.57
CA GLY A 253 8.97 -21.76 -8.52
C GLY A 253 8.84 -20.51 -9.40
N LEU A 254 7.63 -20.11 -9.77
CA LEU A 254 7.39 -18.88 -10.55
C LEU A 254 7.26 -17.61 -9.67
N SER A 255 7.12 -17.79 -8.37
CA SER A 255 7.09 -16.72 -7.37
C SER A 255 7.56 -17.21 -6.01
N GLU A 256 8.09 -16.30 -5.20
CA GLU A 256 8.54 -16.55 -3.82
C GLU A 256 7.51 -16.10 -2.78
N THR A 257 6.86 -14.96 -3.01
CA THR A 257 5.88 -14.35 -2.09
C THR A 257 4.69 -13.80 -2.86
N ILE A 258 3.49 -14.03 -2.35
CA ILE A 258 2.25 -13.47 -2.89
C ILE A 258 1.83 -12.27 -2.05
N PHE A 259 1.60 -11.12 -2.68
CA PHE A 259 0.99 -9.95 -2.05
C PHE A 259 -0.47 -9.85 -2.48
N TYR A 260 -1.39 -10.11 -1.55
CA TYR A 260 -2.82 -9.87 -1.77
C TYR A 260 -3.19 -8.48 -1.24
N LEU A 261 -3.55 -7.58 -2.15
CA LEU A 261 -3.75 -6.17 -1.86
C LEU A 261 -5.21 -5.78 -2.06
N THR A 262 -5.80 -5.12 -1.06
CA THR A 262 -7.17 -4.61 -1.11
C THR A 262 -7.39 -3.40 -0.22
N ALA A 263 -8.18 -2.42 -0.66
CA ALA A 263 -8.49 -1.22 0.12
C ALA A 263 -9.53 -1.44 1.24
N ARG A 264 -10.21 -2.59 1.28
CA ARG A 264 -11.39 -2.80 2.14
C ARG A 264 -11.17 -3.94 3.14
N THR A 265 -11.59 -3.73 4.39
CA THR A 265 -11.50 -4.74 5.45
C THR A 265 -12.26 -6.03 5.12
N ILE A 266 -13.42 -5.94 4.46
CA ILE A 266 -14.23 -7.13 4.14
C ILE A 266 -13.53 -8.02 3.10
N ALA A 267 -12.99 -7.42 2.03
CA ALA A 267 -12.24 -8.15 1.02
C ALA A 267 -10.98 -8.81 1.60
N ARG A 268 -10.38 -8.19 2.62
CA ARG A 268 -9.26 -8.75 3.38
C ARG A 268 -9.67 -10.03 4.12
N THR A 269 -10.81 -10.01 4.83
CA THR A 269 -11.34 -11.21 5.50
C THR A 269 -11.67 -12.31 4.50
N VAL A 270 -12.25 -11.98 3.34
CA VAL A 270 -12.51 -12.98 2.28
C VAL A 270 -11.22 -13.65 1.80
N ALA A 271 -10.11 -12.90 1.70
CA ALA A 271 -8.81 -13.44 1.36
C ALA A 271 -8.26 -14.35 2.48
N GLU A 272 -8.35 -13.93 3.73
CA GLU A 272 -7.97 -14.73 4.92
C GLU A 272 -8.73 -16.06 4.94
N ASP A 273 -10.06 -16.01 4.81
CA ASP A 273 -10.92 -17.19 4.78
C ASP A 273 -10.57 -18.11 3.60
N THR A 274 -10.21 -17.54 2.45
CA THR A 274 -9.84 -18.32 1.27
C THR A 274 -8.52 -19.07 1.46
N PHE A 275 -7.50 -18.41 2.03
CA PHE A 275 -6.26 -19.08 2.40
C PHE A 275 -6.49 -20.13 3.50
N GLY A 276 -7.32 -19.79 4.50
CA GLY A 276 -7.74 -20.70 5.56
C GLY A 276 -8.36 -21.98 5.01
N LEU A 277 -9.33 -21.84 4.10
CA LEU A 277 -9.96 -22.97 3.42
C LEU A 277 -8.95 -23.88 2.71
N LEU A 278 -7.95 -23.31 2.03
CA LEU A 278 -6.91 -24.12 1.37
C LEU A 278 -6.03 -24.84 2.39
N GLN A 279 -5.68 -24.18 3.50
CA GLN A 279 -4.91 -24.78 4.58
C GLN A 279 -5.68 -25.91 5.30
N ASP A 280 -6.99 -25.74 5.51
CA ASP A 280 -7.86 -26.80 6.07
C ASP A 280 -7.91 -28.04 5.16
N LYS A 281 -7.65 -27.86 3.85
CA LYS A 281 -7.50 -28.94 2.87
C LYS A 281 -6.07 -29.45 2.72
N GLY A 282 -5.16 -29.08 3.62
CA GLY A 282 -3.80 -29.62 3.70
C GLY A 282 -2.72 -28.77 3.03
N LEU A 283 -3.02 -27.56 2.57
CA LEU A 283 -1.99 -26.61 2.12
C LEU A 283 -1.13 -26.16 3.31
N ALA A 284 0.17 -26.43 3.26
CA ALA A 284 1.14 -25.91 4.21
C ALA A 284 1.69 -24.58 3.69
N MET A 285 1.14 -23.46 4.14
CA MET A 285 1.52 -22.12 3.67
C MET A 285 1.44 -21.12 4.83
N LYS A 286 2.43 -20.23 4.95
CA LYS A 286 2.46 -19.17 5.96
C LYS A 286 1.80 -17.93 5.40
N VAL A 287 0.72 -17.51 6.03
CA VAL A 287 -0.10 -16.37 5.58
C VAL A 287 -0.18 -15.36 6.71
N ILE A 288 0.18 -14.11 6.41
CA ILE A 288 0.12 -13.00 7.37
C ILE A 288 -0.81 -11.90 6.87
N THR A 289 -1.59 -11.34 7.79
CA THR A 289 -2.40 -10.14 7.53
C THR A 289 -1.80 -8.93 8.22
N LEU A 290 -1.42 -7.93 7.44
CA LEU A 290 -0.91 -6.67 7.97
C LEU A 290 -2.01 -5.78 8.52
N THR A 291 -1.80 -5.33 9.75
CA THR A 291 -2.68 -4.40 10.46
C THR A 291 -2.00 -3.04 10.61
N ALA A 292 -2.73 -1.96 10.35
CA ALA A 292 -2.21 -0.61 10.48
C ALA A 292 -1.69 -0.32 11.90
N LYS A 293 -0.66 0.53 12.01
CA LYS A 293 0.02 0.84 13.27
C LYS A 293 -0.93 1.26 14.37
N GLU A 294 -1.85 2.18 14.07
CA GLU A 294 -2.86 2.70 14.98
C GLU A 294 -3.83 1.63 15.49
N LYS A 295 -4.08 0.58 14.69
CA LYS A 295 -5.00 -0.49 15.05
C LYS A 295 -4.31 -1.63 15.82
N ILE A 296 -3.05 -1.91 15.53
CA ILE A 296 -2.32 -3.01 16.21
C ILE A 296 -1.58 -2.54 17.47
N CYS A 297 -1.36 -1.23 17.64
CA CYS A 297 -0.74 -0.70 18.84
C CYS A 297 -1.63 -0.95 20.06
N VAL A 298 -1.00 -1.36 21.16
CA VAL A 298 -1.67 -1.60 22.46
C VAL A 298 -1.74 -0.35 23.34
N LEU A 299 -1.17 0.77 22.87
CA LEU A 299 -1.19 2.06 23.56
C LEU A 299 -2.31 2.93 23.00
N ASP A 300 -2.95 3.72 23.89
CA ASP A 300 -4.01 4.66 23.49
C ASP A 300 -3.50 5.75 22.55
N LYS A 301 -2.28 6.26 22.79
CA LYS A 301 -1.55 7.15 21.88
C LYS A 301 -0.31 6.44 21.36
N VAL A 302 -0.16 6.38 20.03
CA VAL A 302 0.97 5.72 19.38
C VAL A 302 2.26 6.51 19.61
N GLN A 303 3.06 6.09 20.59
CA GLN A 303 4.36 6.69 20.90
C GLN A 303 5.45 5.61 20.95
N CYS A 304 6.19 5.45 19.85
CA CYS A 304 7.22 4.41 19.72
C CYS A 304 8.61 4.93 20.10
N SER A 305 8.79 5.30 21.37
CA SER A 305 10.11 5.55 21.94
C SER A 305 10.32 4.74 23.22
N PRO A 306 11.56 4.45 23.61
CA PRO A 306 11.88 3.72 24.85
C PRO A 306 11.35 4.40 26.12
N GLU A 307 11.16 5.72 26.07
CA GLU A 307 10.64 6.52 27.17
C GLU A 307 9.14 6.28 27.41
N TYR A 308 8.36 6.12 26.34
CA TYR A 308 6.89 6.02 26.41
C TYR A 308 6.38 4.59 26.16
N CYS A 309 7.19 3.70 25.59
CA CYS A 309 6.78 2.36 25.22
C CYS A 309 7.80 1.30 25.70
N SER A 310 7.41 0.51 26.68
CA SER A 310 8.23 -0.60 27.21
C SER A 310 8.61 -1.62 26.13
N ARG A 311 7.72 -1.83 25.15
CA ARG A 311 7.94 -2.74 24.00
C ARG A 311 8.92 -2.20 22.96
N ALA A 312 9.18 -0.89 22.95
CA ALA A 312 10.20 -0.30 22.11
C ALA A 312 11.62 -0.50 22.70
N LYS A 313 11.71 -0.60 24.03
CA LYS A 313 12.98 -0.78 24.74
C LYS A 313 13.51 -2.21 24.60
N GLY A 314 14.71 -2.36 24.06
CA GLY A 314 15.37 -3.64 23.75
C GLY A 314 14.58 -4.50 22.76
N HIS A 315 13.77 -3.88 21.90
CA HIS A 315 12.92 -4.59 20.96
C HIS A 315 13.74 -5.54 20.07
N TYR A 316 14.85 -5.06 19.52
CA TYR A 316 15.67 -5.83 18.60
C TYR A 316 16.45 -6.94 19.29
N ASP A 317 16.63 -6.87 20.62
CA ASP A 317 17.28 -7.93 21.39
C ASP A 317 16.40 -9.19 21.49
N ARG A 318 15.07 -9.02 21.41
CA ARG A 318 14.07 -10.09 21.61
C ARG A 318 13.36 -10.53 20.33
N ILE A 319 13.52 -9.77 19.25
CA ILE A 319 12.71 -9.95 18.04
C ILE A 319 12.94 -11.28 17.34
N ASN A 320 14.19 -11.76 17.30
CA ASN A 320 14.55 -13.00 16.63
C ASN A 320 13.92 -14.23 17.32
N GLU A 321 13.90 -14.25 18.65
CA GLU A 321 13.23 -15.30 19.41
C GLU A 321 11.71 -15.28 19.19
N ALA A 322 11.11 -14.09 19.20
CA ALA A 322 9.68 -13.91 18.93
C ALA A 322 9.27 -14.41 17.54
N ILE A 323 10.07 -14.09 16.51
CA ILE A 323 9.83 -14.54 15.14
C ILE A 323 9.99 -16.05 15.05
N TYR A 324 11.07 -16.61 15.61
CA TYR A 324 11.32 -18.05 15.54
C TYR A 324 10.20 -18.85 16.19
N ASP A 325 9.72 -18.41 17.36
CA ASP A 325 8.58 -19.00 18.06
C ASP A 325 7.28 -18.91 17.24
N LEU A 326 7.01 -17.78 16.58
CA LEU A 326 5.84 -17.63 15.71
C LEU A 326 5.92 -18.57 14.49
N ILE A 327 7.00 -18.52 13.72
CA ILE A 327 7.08 -19.24 12.43
C ILE A 327 7.18 -20.76 12.60
N THR A 328 7.55 -21.25 13.78
CA THR A 328 7.64 -22.70 14.06
C THR A 328 6.31 -23.29 14.49
N HIS A 329 5.42 -22.50 15.08
CA HIS A 329 4.13 -22.96 15.60
C HIS A 329 2.93 -22.54 14.75
N GLU A 330 3.04 -21.44 14.02
CA GLU A 330 1.91 -20.82 13.34
C GLU A 330 2.09 -20.72 11.82
N ASP A 331 1.03 -21.12 11.11
CA ASP A 331 0.89 -20.96 9.66
C ASP A 331 -0.11 -19.84 9.30
N ARG A 332 -1.01 -19.48 10.24
CA ARG A 332 -1.98 -18.38 10.11
C ARG A 332 -1.65 -17.24 11.06
N MET A 333 -0.95 -16.24 10.57
CA MET A 333 -0.49 -15.09 11.36
C MET A 333 -1.54 -13.98 11.31
N THR A 334 -2.66 -14.16 12.00
CA THR A 334 -3.71 -13.15 12.15
C THR A 334 -3.30 -12.03 13.11
N ARG A 335 -4.10 -10.98 13.20
CA ARG A 335 -3.88 -9.88 14.17
C ARG A 335 -3.80 -10.41 15.61
N GLU A 336 -4.68 -11.31 15.99
CA GLU A 336 -4.76 -11.91 17.33
C GLU A 336 -3.50 -12.72 17.63
N CYS A 337 -3.03 -13.51 16.65
CA CYS A 337 -1.79 -14.26 16.73
C CYS A 337 -0.59 -13.33 16.96
N ILE A 338 -0.45 -12.29 16.14
CA ILE A 338 0.64 -11.31 16.29
C ILE A 338 0.60 -10.64 17.66
N LEU A 339 -0.58 -10.23 18.15
CA LEU A 339 -0.71 -9.61 19.47
C LEU A 339 -0.31 -10.56 20.59
N ALA A 340 -0.72 -11.83 20.53
CA ALA A 340 -0.39 -12.83 21.54
C ALA A 340 1.13 -13.09 21.63
N TYR A 341 1.80 -13.28 20.49
CA TYR A 341 3.25 -13.49 20.46
C TYR A 341 4.03 -12.22 20.80
N ALA A 342 3.54 -11.05 20.35
CA ALA A 342 4.15 -9.78 20.74
C ALA A 342 4.08 -9.58 22.25
N ASP A 343 2.97 -9.94 22.89
CA ASP A 343 2.83 -9.91 24.35
C ASP A 343 3.76 -10.90 25.05
N LYS A 344 3.78 -12.16 24.60
CA LYS A 344 4.66 -13.21 25.14
C LYS A 344 6.14 -12.77 25.19
N HIS A 345 6.61 -12.12 24.13
CA HIS A 345 8.02 -11.72 23.99
C HIS A 345 8.29 -10.25 24.33
N GLN A 346 7.27 -9.51 24.77
CA GLN A 346 7.35 -8.08 25.09
C GLN A 346 8.00 -7.25 23.98
N VAL A 347 7.56 -7.48 22.73
CA VAL A 347 8.00 -6.74 21.54
C VAL A 347 6.89 -5.85 20.99
N CYS A 348 7.24 -4.86 20.17
CA CYS A 348 6.27 -4.00 19.49
C CYS A 348 5.52 -4.83 18.44
N PRO A 349 4.18 -4.95 18.52
CA PRO A 349 3.41 -5.78 17.57
C PRO A 349 3.49 -5.24 16.14
N PHE A 350 3.59 -3.92 15.97
CA PHE A 350 3.67 -3.32 14.64
C PHE A 350 4.99 -3.63 13.93
N GLU A 351 6.14 -3.46 14.59
CA GLU A 351 7.43 -3.83 13.96
C GLU A 351 7.56 -5.35 13.81
N PHE A 352 7.05 -6.10 14.80
CA PHE A 352 7.07 -7.55 14.79
C PHE A 352 6.33 -8.17 13.60
N GLN A 353 5.11 -7.74 13.26
CA GLN A 353 4.43 -8.26 12.06
C GLN A 353 5.21 -7.96 10.77
N LEU A 354 5.94 -6.83 10.70
CA LEU A 354 6.68 -6.45 9.51
C LEU A 354 7.94 -7.31 9.34
N ASP A 355 8.62 -7.66 10.43
CA ASP A 355 9.71 -8.62 10.41
C ASP A 355 9.22 -10.07 10.18
N ALA A 356 8.10 -10.46 10.79
CA ALA A 356 7.45 -11.75 10.58
C ALA A 356 7.00 -11.96 9.12
N ALA A 357 6.55 -10.88 8.46
CA ALA A 357 6.12 -10.94 7.06
C ALA A 357 7.22 -11.45 6.11
N LEU A 358 8.51 -11.23 6.43
CA LEU A 358 9.64 -11.73 5.62
C LEU A 358 9.72 -13.27 5.56
N PHE A 359 9.01 -13.96 6.45
CA PHE A 359 8.92 -15.42 6.52
C PHE A 359 7.56 -15.95 6.05
N ALA A 360 6.66 -15.07 5.61
CA ALA A 360 5.36 -15.46 5.07
C ALA A 360 5.45 -15.77 3.57
N ASP A 361 4.68 -16.76 3.14
CA ASP A 361 4.49 -17.10 1.73
C ASP A 361 3.45 -16.18 1.06
N ALA A 362 2.46 -15.72 1.83
CA ALA A 362 1.50 -14.71 1.40
C ALA A 362 1.33 -13.60 2.44
N VAL A 363 1.28 -12.36 1.95
CA VAL A 363 1.07 -11.14 2.72
C VAL A 363 -0.24 -10.49 2.26
N ILE A 364 -1.20 -10.34 3.16
CA ILE A 364 -2.49 -9.69 2.92
C ILE A 364 -2.43 -8.27 3.51
N GLY A 365 -2.74 -7.25 2.70
CA GLY A 365 -2.63 -5.86 3.15
C GLY A 365 -3.36 -4.84 2.28
N ASP A 366 -3.25 -3.57 2.66
CA ASP A 366 -3.73 -2.44 1.85
C ASP A 366 -2.77 -2.14 0.68
N TYR A 367 -3.27 -1.47 -0.36
CA TYR A 367 -2.48 -0.99 -1.50
C TYR A 367 -1.24 -0.20 -1.08
N ASN A 368 -1.34 0.58 0.00
CA ASN A 368 -0.26 1.46 0.45
C ASN A 368 1.04 0.72 0.82
N TYR A 369 0.96 -0.54 1.26
CA TYR A 369 2.15 -1.33 1.63
C TYR A 369 3.03 -1.68 0.42
N VAL A 370 2.53 -1.52 -0.80
CA VAL A 370 3.30 -1.71 -2.04
C VAL A 370 3.46 -0.41 -2.81
N PHE A 371 2.38 0.35 -2.96
CA PHE A 371 2.32 1.46 -3.92
C PHE A 371 2.67 2.83 -3.33
N ASP A 372 2.42 3.07 -2.04
CA ASP A 372 2.67 4.38 -1.43
C ASP A 372 4.19 4.58 -1.21
N PRO A 373 4.80 5.65 -1.75
CA PRO A 373 6.24 5.88 -1.60
C PRO A 373 6.72 5.99 -0.15
N ASN A 374 5.85 6.45 0.76
CA ASN A 374 6.18 6.73 2.16
C ASN A 374 5.85 5.55 3.08
N VAL A 375 4.85 4.73 2.71
CA VAL A 375 4.37 3.60 3.54
C VAL A 375 4.86 2.24 3.04
N ALA A 376 5.25 2.13 1.76
CA ALA A 376 5.65 0.85 1.17
C ALA A 376 6.67 0.10 2.02
N LEU A 377 6.51 -1.23 2.07
CA LEU A 377 7.31 -2.12 2.91
C LEU A 377 8.78 -2.10 2.49
N LYS A 378 9.57 -1.22 3.12
CA LYS A 378 11.00 -1.07 2.85
C LYS A 378 11.74 -2.41 2.95
N ARG A 379 11.38 -3.25 3.93
CA ARG A 379 11.92 -4.60 4.14
C ARG A 379 11.85 -5.51 2.89
N PHE A 380 10.88 -5.29 2.00
CA PHE A 380 10.75 -6.03 0.73
C PHE A 380 11.25 -5.26 -0.48
N PHE A 381 11.11 -3.93 -0.49
CA PHE A 381 11.20 -3.10 -1.69
C PHE A 381 12.37 -2.09 -1.71
N SER A 382 13.24 -2.04 -0.70
CA SER A 382 14.36 -1.07 -0.67
C SER A 382 15.48 -1.40 -1.66
N ASP A 383 16.00 -2.64 -1.64
CA ASP A 383 17.29 -2.98 -2.26
C ASP A 383 17.22 -4.08 -3.32
N ARG A 384 16.03 -4.66 -3.60
CA ARG A 384 15.88 -5.77 -4.56
C ARG A 384 14.52 -5.78 -5.25
N SER A 385 14.51 -6.21 -6.51
CA SER A 385 13.39 -6.94 -7.09
C SER A 385 13.40 -8.35 -6.51
N GLY A 386 12.26 -8.83 -6.05
CA GLY A 386 12.06 -10.22 -5.66
C GLY A 386 11.08 -10.89 -6.61
N ASP A 387 10.93 -12.21 -6.52
CA ASP A 387 9.92 -12.94 -7.29
C ASP A 387 8.54 -12.77 -6.63
N TYR A 388 8.11 -11.52 -6.47
CA TYR A 388 6.86 -11.13 -5.83
C TYR A 388 5.70 -11.16 -6.82
N LEU A 389 4.59 -11.76 -6.44
CA LEU A 389 3.37 -11.77 -7.24
C LEU A 389 2.32 -10.87 -6.61
N PHE A 390 1.83 -9.87 -7.34
CA PHE A 390 0.80 -8.95 -6.86
C PHE A 390 -0.60 -9.40 -7.29
N LEU A 391 -1.49 -9.66 -6.34
CA LEU A 391 -2.91 -9.88 -6.54
C LEU A 391 -3.67 -8.66 -6.01
N ILE A 392 -4.19 -7.83 -6.92
CA ILE A 392 -4.86 -6.58 -6.60
C ILE A 392 -6.37 -6.79 -6.75
N ASP A 393 -7.04 -6.96 -5.61
CA ASP A 393 -8.50 -7.08 -5.53
C ASP A 393 -9.16 -5.70 -5.50
N GLU A 394 -10.39 -5.62 -6.00
CA GLU A 394 -11.16 -4.38 -6.19
C GLU A 394 -10.35 -3.25 -6.83
N ALA A 395 -9.53 -3.63 -7.83
CA ALA A 395 -8.55 -2.76 -8.49
C ALA A 395 -9.13 -1.45 -9.06
N HIS A 396 -10.45 -1.35 -9.22
CA HIS A 396 -11.11 -0.12 -9.63
C HIS A 396 -10.87 1.03 -8.64
N ASN A 397 -10.67 0.73 -7.35
CA ASN A 397 -10.37 1.74 -6.32
C ASN A 397 -8.93 2.24 -6.38
N LEU A 398 -8.02 1.50 -7.02
CA LEU A 398 -6.60 1.84 -7.02
C LEU A 398 -6.31 3.13 -7.78
N VAL A 399 -7.13 3.52 -8.77
CA VAL A 399 -6.89 4.73 -9.57
C VAL A 399 -6.90 5.98 -8.69
N ASP A 400 -7.99 6.23 -7.97
CA ASP A 400 -8.11 7.41 -7.12
C ASP A 400 -7.17 7.33 -5.91
N ARG A 401 -6.99 6.12 -5.33
CA ARG A 401 -6.02 5.89 -4.25
C ARG A 401 -4.58 6.18 -4.70
N ALA A 402 -4.20 5.80 -5.91
CA ALA A 402 -2.86 6.07 -6.44
C ALA A 402 -2.64 7.57 -6.67
N ARG A 403 -3.64 8.28 -7.21
CA ARG A 403 -3.58 9.75 -7.33
C ARG A 403 -3.35 10.39 -5.97
N GLU A 404 -4.05 9.96 -4.93
CA GLU A 404 -3.86 10.46 -3.56
C GLU A 404 -2.45 10.13 -3.01
N MET A 405 -2.00 8.87 -3.14
CA MET A 405 -0.69 8.41 -2.64
C MET A 405 0.47 9.20 -3.25
N TYR A 406 0.37 9.54 -4.54
CA TYR A 406 1.43 10.25 -5.26
C TYR A 406 1.30 11.76 -5.26
N SER A 407 0.15 12.31 -4.83
CA SER A 407 -0.04 13.74 -4.67
C SER A 407 0.49 14.25 -3.33
N ALA A 408 0.81 15.54 -3.28
CA ALA A 408 1.21 16.24 -2.06
C ALA A 408 0.68 17.68 -2.04
N VAL A 409 0.43 18.20 -0.85
CA VAL A 409 -0.03 19.56 -0.61
C VAL A 409 0.95 20.25 0.33
N MET A 410 1.20 21.53 0.11
CA MET A 410 1.91 22.41 1.03
C MET A 410 0.97 23.54 1.43
N SER A 411 0.57 23.56 2.70
CA SER A 411 -0.34 24.57 3.24
C SER A 411 0.42 25.73 3.87
N MET A 412 0.02 26.96 3.52
CA MET A 412 0.53 28.16 4.18
C MET A 412 0.15 28.17 5.68
N THR A 413 -1.01 27.62 6.03
CA THR A 413 -1.50 27.57 7.41
C THR A 413 -0.63 26.65 8.26
N GLU A 414 -0.32 25.44 7.79
CA GLU A 414 0.57 24.50 8.48
C GLU A 414 1.98 25.05 8.64
N LEU A 415 2.55 25.63 7.58
CA LEU A 415 3.85 26.28 7.61
C LEU A 415 3.90 27.42 8.65
N THR A 416 2.83 28.22 8.73
CA THR A 416 2.73 29.32 9.70
C THR A 416 2.52 28.80 11.12
N HIS A 417 1.74 27.73 11.30
CA HIS A 417 1.55 27.07 12.58
C HIS A 417 2.87 26.51 13.13
N ALA A 418 3.61 25.74 12.32
CA ALA A 418 4.92 25.22 12.69
C ALA A 418 5.91 26.34 13.02
N ARG A 419 5.85 27.46 12.30
CA ARG A 419 6.65 28.65 12.59
C ARG A 419 6.32 29.30 13.94
N HIS A 420 5.05 29.34 14.32
CA HIS A 420 4.60 29.90 15.60
C HIS A 420 4.93 29.00 16.79
N ALA A 421 4.96 27.68 16.60
CA ALA A 421 5.36 26.73 17.64
C ALA A 421 6.82 26.93 18.10
N VAL A 422 7.68 27.52 17.25
CA VAL A 422 9.08 27.82 17.59
C VAL A 422 9.18 29.18 18.31
N GLU A 423 9.06 29.14 19.65
CA GLU A 423 9.12 30.33 20.52
C GLU A 423 10.55 30.89 20.66
N ASP A 424 11.54 30.04 20.91
CA ASP A 424 12.94 30.46 21.09
C ASP A 424 13.66 30.66 19.74
N LYS A 425 13.40 31.83 19.14
CA LYS A 425 13.99 32.21 17.85
C LYS A 425 15.51 32.37 17.88
N ALA A 426 16.11 32.57 19.05
CA ALA A 426 17.55 32.74 19.17
C ALA A 426 18.26 31.38 19.07
N VAL A 427 17.72 30.36 19.75
CA VAL A 427 18.21 28.98 19.68
C VAL A 427 18.00 28.41 18.27
N TYR A 428 16.80 28.54 17.71
CA TYR A 428 16.44 27.93 16.42
C TYR A 428 16.58 28.90 15.23
N ARG A 429 17.55 29.83 15.28
CA ARG A 429 17.66 30.94 14.32
C ARG A 429 17.68 30.51 12.86
N ARG A 430 18.41 29.43 12.52
CA ARG A 430 18.51 28.92 11.14
C ARG A 430 17.19 28.31 10.68
N LEU A 431 16.56 27.49 11.53
CA LEU A 431 15.25 26.88 11.26
C LEU A 431 14.21 27.97 10.96
N VAL A 432 14.12 28.95 11.85
CA VAL A 432 13.27 30.13 11.72
C VAL A 432 13.52 30.88 10.41
N THR A 433 14.79 31.09 10.05
CA THR A 433 15.16 31.80 8.81
C THR A 433 14.59 31.10 7.58
N TYR A 434 14.65 29.77 7.52
CA TYR A 434 14.13 29.04 6.37
C TYR A 434 12.61 28.89 6.39
N MET A 435 11.99 28.80 7.57
CA MET A 435 10.53 28.91 7.68
C MET A 435 10.04 30.26 7.15
N ASP A 436 10.65 31.37 7.57
CA ASP A 436 10.28 32.72 7.13
C ASP A 436 10.49 32.90 5.61
N ARG A 437 11.54 32.29 5.04
CA ARG A 437 11.77 32.30 3.58
C ARG A 437 10.75 31.45 2.80
N SER A 438 10.37 30.29 3.33
CA SER A 438 9.31 29.48 2.74
C SER A 438 7.96 30.20 2.78
N ILE A 439 7.66 30.89 3.90
CA ILE A 439 6.47 31.74 4.06
C ILE A 439 6.50 32.86 3.02
N LEU A 440 7.63 33.55 2.86
CA LEU A 440 7.77 34.60 1.86
C LEU A 440 7.55 34.09 0.43
N ALA A 441 8.08 32.91 0.10
CA ALA A 441 7.86 32.29 -1.21
C ALA A 441 6.40 31.93 -1.42
N MET A 442 5.72 31.35 -0.42
CA MET A 442 4.27 31.08 -0.48
C MET A 442 3.46 32.36 -0.64
N SER A 443 3.81 33.44 0.06
CA SER A 443 3.14 34.75 -0.09
C SER A 443 3.30 35.32 -1.49
N ALA A 444 4.48 35.24 -2.10
CA ALA A 444 4.69 35.69 -3.48
C ALA A 444 3.85 34.88 -4.48
N LEU A 445 3.72 33.56 -4.27
CA LEU A 445 2.83 32.71 -5.07
C LEU A 445 1.35 33.08 -4.86
N ARG A 446 0.95 33.41 -3.63
CA ARG A 446 -0.41 33.87 -3.31
C ARG A 446 -0.75 35.19 -4.00
N GLU A 447 0.18 36.15 -3.97
CA GLU A 447 0.00 37.48 -4.58
C GLU A 447 -0.10 37.42 -6.11
N SER A 448 0.64 36.50 -6.74
CA SER A 448 0.60 36.24 -8.19
C SER A 448 -0.56 35.34 -8.62
N SER A 449 -1.33 34.79 -7.69
CA SER A 449 -2.50 33.97 -7.97
C SER A 449 -3.74 34.85 -8.07
N GLU A 450 -4.25 35.05 -9.28
CA GLU A 450 -5.43 35.88 -9.57
C GLU A 450 -6.75 35.10 -9.38
N GLN A 451 -6.69 33.78 -9.58
CA GLN A 451 -7.87 32.89 -9.53
C GLN A 451 -7.88 32.07 -8.23
N SER A 452 -9.07 31.58 -7.86
CA SER A 452 -9.26 30.65 -6.73
C SER A 452 -8.52 29.33 -6.94
N CYS A 453 -8.45 28.86 -8.18
CA CYS A 453 -7.62 27.72 -8.60
C CYS A 453 -6.80 28.11 -9.82
N GLN A 454 -5.47 28.08 -9.70
CA GLN A 454 -4.57 28.52 -10.77
C GLN A 454 -3.45 27.52 -11.02
N LEU A 455 -3.27 27.09 -12.27
CA LEU A 455 -2.12 26.28 -12.68
C LEU A 455 -0.82 27.09 -12.51
N MET A 456 0.18 26.46 -11.92
CA MET A 456 1.46 27.08 -11.57
C MET A 456 2.54 26.60 -12.52
N GLY A 457 3.18 27.55 -13.23
CA GLY A 457 4.29 27.22 -14.13
C GLY A 457 5.64 27.02 -13.44
N ASN A 458 5.83 27.58 -12.23
CA ASN A 458 7.09 27.48 -11.50
C ASN A 458 6.88 27.66 -9.99
N ILE A 459 7.34 26.69 -9.20
CA ILE A 459 7.42 26.75 -7.72
C ILE A 459 8.83 26.53 -7.19
N GLY A 460 9.85 26.62 -8.04
CA GLY A 460 11.23 26.26 -7.73
C GLY A 460 11.83 27.04 -6.56
N SER A 461 11.49 28.33 -6.41
CA SER A 461 11.93 29.10 -5.24
C SER A 461 11.40 28.54 -3.93
N LEU A 462 10.14 28.10 -3.89
CA LEU A 462 9.55 27.45 -2.72
C LEU A 462 10.27 26.14 -2.44
N ILE A 463 10.47 25.28 -3.45
CA ILE A 463 11.17 24.00 -3.30
C ILE A 463 12.57 24.19 -2.73
N VAL A 464 13.36 25.16 -3.23
CA VAL A 464 14.70 25.44 -2.72
C VAL A 464 14.69 25.81 -1.23
N TYR A 465 13.71 26.57 -0.77
CA TYR A 465 13.59 26.91 0.65
C TYR A 465 13.08 25.75 1.49
N LEU A 466 12.12 24.96 0.97
CA LEU A 466 11.62 23.76 1.63
C LEU A 466 12.71 22.69 1.78
N THR A 467 13.58 22.47 0.78
CA THR A 467 14.70 21.54 0.89
C THR A 467 15.65 21.97 2.01
N LYS A 468 16.05 23.25 2.04
CA LYS A 468 16.90 23.78 3.12
C LYS A 468 16.22 23.74 4.49
N LEU A 469 14.90 23.97 4.53
CA LEU A 469 14.11 23.86 5.75
C LEU A 469 14.07 22.41 6.25
N SER A 470 13.85 21.44 5.37
CA SER A 470 13.87 20.00 5.68
C SER A 470 15.20 19.57 6.30
N GLU A 471 16.32 19.99 5.70
CA GLU A 471 17.66 19.71 6.24
C GLU A 471 17.86 20.29 7.65
N GLN A 472 17.35 21.50 7.91
CA GLN A 472 17.47 22.14 9.22
C GLN A 472 16.50 21.55 10.25
N LEU A 473 15.30 21.15 9.85
CA LEU A 473 14.36 20.43 10.70
C LEU A 473 14.97 19.11 11.17
N GLU A 474 15.57 18.37 10.24
CA GLU A 474 16.26 17.11 10.55
C GLU A 474 17.42 17.31 11.54
N GLU A 475 18.27 18.31 11.31
CA GLU A 475 19.38 18.65 12.23
C GLU A 475 18.85 19.01 13.63
N THR A 476 17.81 19.84 13.70
CA THR A 476 17.17 20.27 14.95
C THR A 476 16.54 19.10 15.71
N LEU A 477 15.81 18.22 15.02
CA LEU A 477 15.18 17.05 15.61
C LEU A 477 16.21 16.04 16.15
N LYS A 478 17.40 15.96 15.52
CA LYS A 478 18.52 15.13 15.98
C LYS A 478 19.26 15.72 17.19
N GLU A 479 19.41 17.05 17.27
CA GLU A 479 20.04 17.73 18.41
C GLU A 479 19.17 17.67 19.68
N GLY A 480 17.86 17.48 19.50
CA GLY A 480 16.89 17.35 20.57
C GLY A 480 16.07 18.62 20.77
N VAL A 481 14.76 18.44 20.91
CA VAL A 481 13.80 19.52 21.18
C VAL A 481 12.82 19.08 22.28
N PRO A 482 12.18 20.02 22.99
CA PRO A 482 11.11 19.69 23.95
C PRO A 482 10.03 18.81 23.31
N ALA A 483 9.45 17.88 24.09
CA ALA A 483 8.51 16.89 23.59
C ALA A 483 7.29 17.51 22.87
N SER A 484 6.77 18.63 23.39
CA SER A 484 5.64 19.36 22.77
C SER A 484 5.98 19.91 21.39
N LEU A 485 7.18 20.47 21.21
CA LEU A 485 7.64 21.00 19.93
C LEU A 485 8.00 19.86 18.96
N ARG A 486 8.49 18.74 19.48
CA ARG A 486 8.90 17.58 18.69
C ARG A 486 7.77 17.03 17.84
N GLU A 487 6.58 16.86 18.40
CA GLU A 487 5.42 16.32 17.70
C GLU A 487 5.07 17.18 16.48
N VAL A 488 4.93 18.51 16.69
CA VAL A 488 4.62 19.48 15.64
C VAL A 488 5.69 19.51 14.54
N LEU A 489 6.98 19.56 14.92
CA LEU A 489 8.06 19.62 13.94
C LEU A 489 8.25 18.31 13.17
N MET A 490 7.95 17.16 13.78
CA MET A 490 8.01 15.86 13.10
C MET A 490 6.92 15.71 12.05
N GLU A 491 5.67 16.04 12.39
CA GLU A 491 4.54 16.03 11.43
C GLU A 491 4.86 16.94 10.25
N PHE A 492 5.24 18.20 10.54
CA PHE A 492 5.59 19.16 9.52
C PHE A 492 6.81 18.76 8.66
N TYR A 493 7.81 18.10 9.24
CA TYR A 493 8.94 17.53 8.49
C TYR A 493 8.47 16.48 7.48
N PHE A 494 7.54 15.59 7.86
CA PHE A 494 7.01 14.59 6.95
C PHE A 494 6.21 15.20 5.81
N ASP A 495 5.43 16.25 6.07
CA ASP A 495 4.68 16.97 5.04
C ASP A 495 5.61 17.65 4.03
N ILE A 496 6.64 18.35 4.51
CA ILE A 496 7.66 18.95 3.64
C ILE A 496 8.34 17.88 2.80
N ARG A 497 8.75 16.76 3.41
CA ARG A 497 9.43 15.69 2.70
C ARG A 497 8.54 15.05 1.65
N ARG A 498 7.27 14.78 1.97
CA ARG A 498 6.28 14.27 1.01
C ARG A 498 6.12 15.23 -0.17
N PHE A 499 6.07 16.53 0.10
CA PHE A 499 5.95 17.56 -0.93
C PHE A 499 7.18 17.63 -1.85
N ILE A 500 8.39 17.62 -1.28
CA ILE A 500 9.64 17.60 -2.04
C ILE A 500 9.73 16.32 -2.89
N CYS A 501 9.48 15.14 -2.31
CA CYS A 501 9.52 13.88 -3.05
C CYS A 501 8.44 13.80 -4.14
N ALA A 502 7.28 14.43 -3.97
CA ALA A 502 6.29 14.55 -5.04
C ALA A 502 6.77 15.47 -6.16
N PHE A 503 7.43 16.58 -5.84
CA PHE A 503 8.02 17.48 -6.83
C PHE A 503 9.14 16.80 -7.64
N GLU A 504 10.04 16.08 -6.98
CA GLU A 504 11.17 15.39 -7.63
C GLU A 504 10.72 14.30 -8.62
N ARG A 505 9.59 13.63 -8.34
CA ARG A 505 8.98 12.64 -9.23
C ARG A 505 8.12 13.26 -10.33
N SER A 506 7.67 14.50 -10.14
CA SER A 506 6.69 15.12 -11.01
C SER A 506 7.22 15.29 -12.43
N ASP A 507 6.40 14.88 -13.40
CA ASP A 507 6.64 15.04 -14.84
C ASP A 507 5.36 15.54 -15.52
N ASP A 508 5.19 15.28 -16.82
CA ASP A 508 4.01 15.64 -17.60
C ASP A 508 2.72 14.91 -17.18
N ARG A 509 2.77 14.02 -16.17
CA ARG A 509 1.61 13.35 -15.56
C ARG A 509 1.12 14.02 -14.29
N TYR A 510 1.78 15.10 -13.89
CA TYR A 510 1.47 15.88 -12.71
C TYR A 510 1.02 17.29 -13.10
N LEU A 511 0.10 17.83 -12.32
CA LEU A 511 -0.28 19.24 -12.39
C LEU A 511 0.11 19.91 -11.08
N ILE A 512 0.76 21.06 -11.18
CA ILE A 512 1.03 21.92 -10.02
C ILE A 512 0.06 23.08 -10.08
N TYR A 513 -0.71 23.28 -9.02
CA TYR A 513 -1.69 24.36 -8.96
C TYR A 513 -1.80 24.95 -7.56
N ALA A 514 -2.21 26.21 -7.50
CA ALA A 514 -2.50 26.94 -6.28
C ALA A 514 -4.00 26.95 -6.01
N LEU A 515 -4.39 26.70 -4.76
CA LEU A 515 -5.73 26.91 -4.24
C LEU A 515 -5.71 28.11 -3.30
N ARG A 516 -6.53 29.11 -3.60
CA ARG A 516 -6.66 30.35 -2.83
C ARG A 516 -8.09 30.50 -2.33
N SER A 517 -8.21 30.66 -1.02
CA SER A 517 -9.43 31.14 -0.36
C SER A 517 -9.14 32.46 0.37
N GLU A 518 -10.16 33.03 1.03
CA GLU A 518 -9.98 34.22 1.86
C GLU A 518 -8.97 33.98 2.99
N ASP A 519 -9.06 32.81 3.65
CA ASP A 519 -8.28 32.48 4.84
C ASP A 519 -7.12 31.52 4.59
N SER A 520 -7.11 30.80 3.46
CA SER A 520 -6.10 29.77 3.17
C SER A 520 -5.44 29.94 1.82
N PHE A 521 -4.20 29.42 1.72
CA PHE A 521 -3.46 29.31 0.48
C PHE A 521 -2.65 28.02 0.50
N GLU A 522 -2.80 27.24 -0.56
CA GLU A 522 -2.18 25.92 -0.68
C GLU A 522 -1.58 25.75 -2.08
N ILE A 523 -0.44 25.08 -2.15
CA ILE A 523 0.11 24.59 -3.40
C ILE A 523 -0.06 23.08 -3.41
N LYS A 524 -0.67 22.54 -4.46
CA LYS A 524 -0.83 21.10 -4.65
C LYS A 524 -0.04 20.62 -5.86
N ILE A 525 0.69 19.54 -5.66
CA ILE A 525 1.29 18.72 -6.71
C ILE A 525 0.37 17.52 -6.88
N PHE A 526 -0.42 17.54 -7.94
CA PHE A 526 -1.48 16.58 -8.19
C PHE A 526 -1.07 15.57 -9.26
N CYS A 527 -0.96 14.30 -8.85
CA CYS A 527 -0.77 13.18 -9.76
C CYS A 527 -2.08 12.94 -10.53
N VAL A 528 -2.08 13.23 -11.83
CA VAL A 528 -3.24 13.02 -12.70
C VAL A 528 -3.25 11.60 -13.30
N ASP A 529 -2.07 11.13 -13.71
CA ASP A 529 -1.86 9.84 -14.35
C ASP A 529 -0.82 9.03 -13.57
N PRO A 530 -1.25 8.12 -12.67
CA PRO A 530 -0.35 7.38 -11.78
C PRO A 530 0.32 6.17 -12.43
N SER A 531 0.11 5.93 -13.73
CA SER A 531 0.55 4.72 -14.43
C SER A 531 2.06 4.47 -14.33
N LYS A 532 2.87 5.53 -14.38
CA LYS A 532 4.34 5.46 -14.27
C LYS A 532 4.78 4.98 -12.90
N ASP A 533 4.32 5.69 -11.86
CA ASP A 533 4.70 5.43 -10.48
C ASP A 533 4.25 4.03 -10.02
N LEU A 534 3.04 3.62 -10.43
CA LEU A 534 2.57 2.24 -10.23
C LEU A 534 3.44 1.23 -10.99
N GLY A 535 3.78 1.53 -12.25
CA GLY A 535 4.66 0.70 -13.07
C GLY A 535 6.01 0.41 -12.42
N GLU A 536 6.66 1.42 -11.85
CA GLU A 536 7.94 1.28 -11.12
C GLU A 536 7.83 0.37 -9.90
N ARG A 537 6.67 0.37 -9.22
CA ARG A 537 6.40 -0.51 -8.08
C ARG A 537 6.10 -1.93 -8.53
N LEU A 538 5.27 -2.10 -9.56
CA LEU A 538 4.94 -3.40 -10.14
C LEU A 538 6.17 -4.10 -10.72
N ALA A 539 7.14 -3.34 -11.25
CA ALA A 539 8.40 -3.86 -11.76
C ALA A 539 9.29 -4.52 -10.68
N LYS A 540 8.97 -4.34 -9.39
CA LYS A 540 9.68 -5.02 -8.29
C LYS A 540 9.25 -6.48 -8.10
N GLY A 541 8.17 -6.91 -8.76
CA GLY A 541 7.67 -8.28 -8.73
C GLY A 541 7.73 -8.96 -10.11
N CYS A 542 7.42 -10.25 -10.12
CA CYS A 542 7.45 -11.09 -11.32
C CYS A 542 6.15 -11.05 -12.13
N GLY A 543 5.05 -10.51 -11.60
CA GLY A 543 3.76 -10.41 -12.27
C GLY A 543 2.69 -9.72 -11.43
N ALA A 544 1.57 -9.34 -12.07
CA ALA A 544 0.44 -8.71 -11.38
C ALA A 544 -0.91 -9.13 -11.97
N VAL A 545 -1.90 -9.32 -11.11
CA VAL A 545 -3.28 -9.62 -11.48
C VAL A 545 -4.19 -8.60 -10.82
N PHE A 546 -4.79 -7.74 -11.62
CA PHE A 546 -5.83 -6.80 -11.21
C PHE A 546 -7.18 -7.46 -11.46
N PHE A 547 -8.02 -7.56 -10.44
CA PHE A 547 -9.35 -8.13 -10.61
C PHE A 547 -10.40 -7.33 -9.85
N SER A 548 -11.57 -7.18 -10.46
CA SER A 548 -12.69 -6.42 -9.90
C SER A 548 -13.98 -6.74 -10.64
N ALA A 549 -15.12 -6.46 -9.99
CA ALA A 549 -16.44 -6.59 -10.61
C ALA A 549 -16.75 -5.50 -11.64
N THR A 550 -16.04 -4.37 -11.61
CA THR A 550 -16.43 -3.14 -12.30
C THR A 550 -15.26 -2.47 -13.04
N LEU A 551 -14.40 -3.27 -13.68
CA LEU A 551 -13.31 -2.76 -14.54
C LEU A 551 -13.79 -2.34 -15.94
N LEU A 552 -14.86 -1.54 -16.02
CA LEU A 552 -15.39 -1.02 -17.28
C LEU A 552 -15.22 0.51 -17.39
N PRO A 553 -14.68 1.02 -18.51
CA PRO A 553 -14.05 0.27 -19.60
C PRO A 553 -12.65 -0.21 -19.20
N VAL A 554 -12.29 -1.46 -19.50
CA VAL A 554 -11.01 -2.05 -19.06
C VAL A 554 -9.80 -1.24 -19.53
N GLN A 555 -9.90 -0.64 -20.73
CA GLN A 555 -8.85 0.19 -21.31
C GLN A 555 -8.53 1.42 -20.45
N TYR A 556 -9.52 2.04 -19.80
CA TYR A 556 -9.29 3.14 -18.87
C TYR A 556 -8.42 2.69 -17.69
N TYR A 557 -8.74 1.55 -17.09
CA TYR A 557 -8.00 1.02 -15.96
C TYR A 557 -6.59 0.56 -16.36
N LYS A 558 -6.43 -0.06 -17.54
CA LYS A 558 -5.10 -0.42 -18.07
C LYS A 558 -4.23 0.83 -18.22
N GLU A 559 -4.75 1.89 -18.83
CA GLU A 559 -4.03 3.16 -19.01
C GLU A 559 -3.67 3.85 -17.70
N MET A 560 -4.50 3.76 -16.66
CA MET A 560 -4.25 4.41 -15.37
C MET A 560 -3.42 3.58 -14.39
N LEU A 561 -3.50 2.24 -14.46
CA LEU A 561 -2.88 1.34 -13.49
C LEU A 561 -1.60 0.67 -13.99
N SER A 562 -1.25 0.86 -15.26
CA SER A 562 -0.10 0.22 -15.89
C SER A 562 0.61 1.11 -16.90
N ASP A 563 1.93 1.22 -16.76
CA ASP A 563 2.83 1.84 -17.74
C ASP A 563 3.00 1.02 -19.03
N THR A 564 2.50 -0.21 -19.08
CA THR A 564 2.61 -1.14 -20.23
C THR A 564 1.25 -1.58 -20.78
N ALA A 565 0.23 -0.75 -20.57
CA ALA A 565 -1.19 -0.99 -20.89
C ALA A 565 -1.46 -1.68 -22.24
N VAL A 566 -0.73 -1.33 -23.30
CA VAL A 566 -0.91 -1.91 -24.65
C VAL A 566 -0.57 -3.41 -24.70
N SER A 567 0.42 -3.84 -23.92
CA SER A 567 0.89 -5.24 -23.90
C SER A 567 0.25 -6.10 -22.82
N ASP A 568 -0.51 -5.48 -21.92
CA ASP A 568 -1.17 -6.18 -20.82
C ASP A 568 -2.36 -6.99 -21.30
N TYR A 569 -2.58 -8.13 -20.66
CA TYR A 569 -3.73 -8.98 -20.95
C TYR A 569 -4.97 -8.44 -20.24
N ASP A 570 -6.12 -8.65 -20.88
CA ASP A 570 -7.43 -8.47 -20.25
C ASP A 570 -8.29 -9.72 -20.44
N LEU A 571 -9.12 -9.98 -19.44
CA LEU A 571 -9.98 -11.16 -19.39
C LEU A 571 -11.34 -10.76 -18.84
N TYR A 572 -12.38 -11.01 -19.63
CA TYR A 572 -13.76 -10.96 -19.18
C TYR A 572 -14.23 -12.36 -18.77
N VAL A 573 -14.82 -12.46 -17.59
CA VAL A 573 -15.44 -13.68 -17.07
C VAL A 573 -16.95 -13.49 -17.02
N ASP A 574 -17.70 -14.39 -17.65
CA ASP A 574 -19.15 -14.28 -17.73
C ASP A 574 -19.81 -14.46 -16.36
N SER A 575 -20.86 -13.69 -16.10
CA SER A 575 -21.66 -13.83 -14.87
C SER A 575 -22.32 -15.22 -14.81
N PRO A 576 -22.28 -15.92 -13.67
CA PRO A 576 -23.04 -17.16 -13.49
C PRO A 576 -24.54 -16.92 -13.30
N PHE A 577 -24.97 -15.66 -13.24
CA PHE A 577 -26.33 -15.28 -12.95
C PHE A 577 -27.23 -15.31 -14.19
N ALA A 578 -28.36 -16.03 -14.11
CA ALA A 578 -29.32 -16.12 -15.19
C ALA A 578 -30.02 -14.77 -15.45
N GLU A 579 -30.10 -14.36 -16.72
CA GLU A 579 -30.66 -13.05 -17.08
C GLU A 579 -32.15 -12.93 -16.74
N GLU A 580 -32.88 -14.04 -16.80
CA GLU A 580 -34.28 -14.17 -16.37
C GLU A 580 -34.53 -13.81 -14.90
N ASN A 581 -33.48 -13.86 -14.06
CA ASN A 581 -33.55 -13.49 -12.65
C ASN A 581 -33.25 -12.00 -12.42
N ARG A 582 -33.02 -11.19 -13.46
CA ARG A 582 -32.80 -9.74 -13.34
C ARG A 582 -33.72 -8.96 -14.27
N LEU A 583 -34.56 -8.11 -13.66
CA LEU A 583 -35.19 -7.02 -14.39
C LEU A 583 -34.26 -5.81 -14.39
N LEU A 584 -33.83 -5.37 -15.58
CA LEU A 584 -33.03 -4.17 -15.74
C LEU A 584 -33.77 -3.15 -16.61
N VAL A 585 -34.14 -2.01 -16.01
CA VAL A 585 -34.92 -0.96 -16.67
C VAL A 585 -34.20 0.39 -16.60
N ALA A 586 -34.30 1.19 -17.66
CA ALA A 586 -33.78 2.55 -17.72
C ALA A 586 -34.89 3.55 -18.02
N ALA A 587 -35.09 4.49 -17.11
CA ALA A 587 -36.14 5.50 -17.22
C ALA A 587 -35.88 6.47 -18.39
N THR A 588 -36.92 6.87 -19.10
CA THR A 588 -36.82 7.79 -20.26
C THR A 588 -37.28 9.21 -19.96
N ASP A 589 -37.88 9.44 -18.80
CA ASP A 589 -38.69 10.63 -18.52
C ASP A 589 -38.34 11.32 -17.19
N VAL A 590 -37.25 10.92 -16.52
CA VAL A 590 -36.72 11.53 -15.29
C VAL A 590 -35.24 11.87 -15.48
N SER A 591 -34.76 12.94 -14.84
CA SER A 591 -33.36 13.35 -14.94
C SER A 591 -32.83 13.97 -13.66
N SER A 592 -31.58 13.65 -13.32
CA SER A 592 -30.87 14.26 -12.18
C SER A 592 -29.94 15.41 -12.59
N ARG A 593 -30.00 15.88 -13.85
CA ARG A 593 -29.20 17.02 -14.32
C ARG A 593 -29.53 18.28 -13.53
N TYR A 594 -28.50 19.04 -13.17
CA TYR A 594 -28.67 20.28 -12.39
C TYR A 594 -29.70 21.24 -13.01
N THR A 595 -29.70 21.39 -14.33
CA THR A 595 -30.63 22.25 -15.07
C THR A 595 -32.10 21.82 -15.03
N ARG A 596 -32.38 20.55 -14.68
CA ARG A 596 -33.74 20.02 -14.53
C ARG A 596 -34.14 19.82 -13.07
N ARG A 597 -33.19 19.85 -12.13
CA ARG A 597 -33.48 19.63 -10.70
C ARG A 597 -34.47 20.66 -10.18
N GLY A 598 -35.41 20.18 -9.37
CA GLY A 598 -36.45 20.97 -8.77
C GLY A 598 -37.61 20.07 -8.34
N ARG A 599 -38.57 20.65 -7.61
CA ARG A 599 -39.67 19.91 -6.98
C ARG A 599 -40.37 18.93 -7.92
N LYS A 600 -40.65 19.31 -9.17
CA LYS A 600 -41.29 18.42 -10.16
C LYS A 600 -40.47 17.17 -10.49
N GLU A 601 -39.14 17.28 -10.65
CA GLU A 601 -38.32 16.09 -10.88
C GLU A 601 -38.23 15.22 -9.62
N TYR A 602 -38.18 15.85 -8.43
CA TYR A 602 -38.14 15.13 -7.16
C TYR A 602 -39.43 14.33 -6.92
N GLU A 603 -40.59 14.92 -7.23
CA GLU A 603 -41.89 14.25 -7.22
C GLU A 603 -41.94 13.06 -8.19
N ARG A 604 -41.32 13.17 -9.37
CA ARG A 604 -41.21 12.05 -10.32
C ARG A 604 -40.30 10.94 -9.79
N MET A 605 -39.15 11.29 -9.22
CA MET A 605 -38.23 10.32 -8.61
C MET A 605 -38.92 9.58 -7.45
N ALA A 606 -39.64 10.30 -6.59
CA ALA A 606 -40.42 9.73 -5.49
C ALA A 606 -41.54 8.81 -6.02
N ALA A 607 -42.26 9.22 -7.06
CA ALA A 607 -43.28 8.39 -7.69
C ALA A 607 -42.71 7.09 -8.26
N TYR A 608 -41.54 7.13 -8.91
CA TYR A 608 -40.85 5.93 -9.38
C TYR A 608 -40.50 4.97 -8.24
N ILE A 609 -39.93 5.47 -7.14
CA ILE A 609 -39.59 4.65 -5.97
C ILE A 609 -40.84 3.92 -5.48
N ARG A 610 -41.94 4.66 -5.28
CA ARG A 610 -43.22 4.12 -4.84
C ARG A 610 -43.77 3.08 -5.82
N ASP A 611 -43.76 3.36 -7.11
CA ASP A 611 -44.38 2.53 -8.12
C ASP A 611 -43.61 1.20 -8.33
N ILE A 612 -42.28 1.21 -8.18
CA ILE A 612 -41.46 -0.01 -8.14
C ILE A 612 -41.84 -0.90 -6.95
N ILE A 613 -41.99 -0.30 -5.75
CA ILE A 613 -42.34 -1.02 -4.52
C ILE A 613 -43.77 -1.55 -4.57
N ARG A 614 -44.69 -0.86 -5.27
CA ARG A 614 -46.04 -1.35 -5.50
C ARG A 614 -46.07 -2.58 -6.39
N GLY A 615 -45.22 -2.61 -7.42
CA GLY A 615 -45.14 -3.78 -8.30
C GLY A 615 -44.64 -5.03 -7.58
N LYS A 616 -43.79 -4.86 -6.56
CA LYS A 616 -43.40 -5.94 -5.65
C LYS A 616 -43.03 -5.37 -4.28
N HIS A 617 -43.82 -5.71 -3.27
CA HIS A 617 -43.51 -5.36 -1.88
C HIS A 617 -42.28 -6.14 -1.40
N GLY A 618 -41.33 -5.44 -0.76
CA GLY A 618 -40.11 -6.01 -0.20
C GLY A 618 -39.01 -4.96 -0.01
N ASN A 619 -37.77 -5.43 0.13
CA ASN A 619 -36.64 -4.61 0.54
C ASN A 619 -35.89 -3.98 -0.64
N TYR A 620 -35.75 -2.64 -0.63
CA TYR A 620 -35.09 -1.87 -1.68
C TYR A 620 -34.03 -0.91 -1.15
N MET A 621 -32.98 -0.72 -1.92
CA MET A 621 -32.00 0.35 -1.72
C MET A 621 -32.08 1.38 -2.83
N VAL A 622 -32.18 2.65 -2.47
CA VAL A 622 -32.22 3.78 -3.39
C VAL A 622 -30.92 4.56 -3.26
N PHE A 623 -30.14 4.61 -4.33
CA PHE A 623 -28.85 5.28 -4.37
C PHE A 623 -28.91 6.61 -5.10
N PHE A 624 -28.39 7.66 -4.46
CA PHE A 624 -28.39 9.04 -4.93
C PHE A 624 -26.96 9.54 -5.20
N PRO A 625 -26.75 10.54 -6.08
CA PRO A 625 -25.43 11.07 -6.41
C PRO A 625 -24.89 12.04 -5.34
N SER A 626 -25.75 12.54 -4.45
CA SER A 626 -25.34 13.41 -3.34
C SER A 626 -26.34 13.35 -2.18
N TYR A 627 -25.87 13.65 -0.97
CA TYR A 627 -26.71 13.79 0.22
C TYR A 627 -27.83 14.83 0.02
N GLN A 628 -27.54 15.94 -0.67
CA GLN A 628 -28.56 16.96 -0.92
C GLN A 628 -29.74 16.40 -1.73
N LEU A 629 -29.46 15.72 -2.86
CA LEU A 629 -30.54 15.18 -3.68
C LEU A 629 -31.31 14.06 -2.95
N MET A 630 -30.60 13.25 -2.16
CA MET A 630 -31.21 12.23 -1.32
C MET A 630 -32.20 12.85 -0.33
N LYS A 631 -31.79 13.90 0.39
CA LYS A 631 -32.65 14.60 1.36
C LYS A 631 -33.86 15.24 0.68
N ASP A 632 -33.64 15.95 -0.43
CA ASP A 632 -34.72 16.61 -1.19
C ASP A 632 -35.78 15.60 -1.67
N VAL A 633 -35.35 14.46 -2.21
CA VAL A 633 -36.28 13.41 -2.70
C VAL A 633 -36.92 12.66 -1.53
N PHE A 634 -36.18 12.41 -0.45
CA PHE A 634 -36.71 11.79 0.77
C PHE A 634 -37.82 12.63 1.41
N GLU A 635 -37.63 13.95 1.51
CA GLU A 635 -38.65 14.87 2.00
C GLU A 635 -39.92 14.81 1.13
N VAL A 636 -39.78 14.91 -0.20
CA VAL A 636 -40.93 14.79 -1.12
C VAL A 636 -41.59 13.41 -1.04
N PHE A 637 -40.81 12.33 -0.93
CA PHE A 637 -41.34 10.97 -0.80
C PHE A 637 -42.14 10.79 0.49
N THR A 638 -41.61 11.28 1.62
CA THR A 638 -42.31 11.22 2.91
C THR A 638 -43.57 12.08 2.91
N GLU A 639 -43.57 13.28 2.32
CA GLU A 639 -44.78 14.09 2.12
C GLU A 639 -45.86 13.33 1.35
N MET A 640 -45.47 12.61 0.27
CA MET A 640 -46.41 11.87 -0.58
C MET A 640 -47.00 10.63 0.09
N GLU A 641 -46.20 9.90 0.87
CA GLU A 641 -46.58 8.60 1.46
C GLU A 641 -47.14 8.71 2.88
N LEU A 642 -46.67 9.65 3.72
CA LEU A 642 -47.24 9.88 5.07
C LEU A 642 -48.68 10.40 5.00
N MET A 643 -49.06 11.10 3.92
CA MET A 643 -50.43 11.53 3.64
C MET A 643 -51.39 10.37 3.35
N LYS A 644 -50.88 9.14 3.13
CA LYS A 644 -51.65 7.96 2.75
C LYS A 644 -51.43 6.81 3.75
N ALA A 645 -51.84 7.03 5.00
CA ALA A 645 -52.02 6.00 6.04
C ALA A 645 -51.05 4.80 5.94
N GLY A 646 -49.77 5.07 6.23
CA GLY A 646 -48.69 4.09 6.15
C GLY A 646 -48.92 2.89 7.06
N HIS A 647 -49.21 1.75 6.46
CA HIS A 647 -49.02 0.42 7.04
C HIS A 647 -48.21 -0.38 6.01
N GLY A 648 -47.04 -0.90 6.38
CA GLY A 648 -46.23 -1.74 5.50
C GLY A 648 -44.90 -1.17 5.01
N LEU A 649 -44.42 0.00 5.47
CA LEU A 649 -43.14 0.60 5.02
C LEU A 649 -42.27 1.08 6.18
N GLN A 650 -41.00 0.67 6.18
CA GLN A 650 -39.95 1.16 7.06
C GLN A 650 -38.90 1.91 6.24
N LEU A 651 -38.58 3.15 6.63
CA LEU A 651 -37.60 3.99 5.94
C LEU A 651 -36.33 4.08 6.78
N VAL A 652 -35.17 3.85 6.15
CA VAL A 652 -33.86 4.07 6.75
C VAL A 652 -33.04 4.98 5.84
N VAL A 653 -32.35 5.96 6.42
CA VAL A 653 -31.63 6.99 5.68
C VAL A 653 -30.17 7.01 6.13
N GLN A 654 -29.26 7.03 5.17
CA GLN A 654 -27.84 7.18 5.43
C GLN A 654 -27.54 8.61 5.93
N GLU A 655 -26.81 8.72 7.03
CA GLU A 655 -26.27 9.99 7.52
C GLU A 655 -24.86 10.24 6.98
N SER A 656 -24.42 11.51 6.97
CA SER A 656 -23.09 11.89 6.46
C SER A 656 -21.95 11.29 7.27
N GLU A 657 -22.18 11.10 8.57
CA GLU A 657 -21.26 10.47 9.51
C GLU A 657 -22.04 9.40 10.28
N MET A 658 -21.67 8.14 10.09
CA MET A 658 -22.28 7.02 10.80
C MET A 658 -21.21 6.30 11.60
N SER A 659 -21.49 6.03 12.88
CA SER A 659 -20.69 5.09 13.65
C SER A 659 -20.87 3.67 13.10
N GLU A 660 -19.93 2.77 13.39
CA GLU A 660 -20.07 1.35 13.02
C GLU A 660 -21.37 0.73 13.59
N ASP A 661 -21.78 1.12 14.81
CA ASP A 661 -23.04 0.69 15.42
C ASP A 661 -24.27 1.20 14.65
N ALA A 662 -24.28 2.47 14.22
CA ALA A 662 -25.35 3.03 13.40
C ALA A 662 -25.42 2.34 12.02
N ARG A 663 -24.26 2.02 11.43
CA ARG A 663 -24.17 1.29 10.17
C ARG A 663 -24.72 -0.12 10.30
N GLN A 664 -24.40 -0.82 11.39
CA GLN A 664 -24.92 -2.16 11.64
C GLN A 664 -26.44 -2.13 11.82
N LYS A 665 -26.97 -1.20 12.63
CA LYS A 665 -28.42 -0.99 12.80
C LYS A 665 -29.15 -0.72 11.48
N PHE A 666 -28.54 0.07 10.59
CA PHE A 666 -29.09 0.32 9.25
C PHE A 666 -29.23 -0.98 8.45
N LEU A 667 -28.22 -1.86 8.49
CA LEU A 667 -28.25 -3.13 7.76
C LEU A 667 -29.14 -4.18 8.41
N ASP A 668 -29.25 -4.17 9.74
CA ASP A 668 -30.08 -5.10 10.50
C ASP A 668 -31.58 -4.89 10.28
N ALA A 669 -31.98 -3.69 9.82
CA ALA A 669 -33.34 -3.41 9.38
C ALA A 669 -33.75 -4.29 8.19
N PHE A 670 -32.81 -4.65 7.30
CA PHE A 670 -33.07 -5.47 6.12
C PHE A 670 -33.14 -6.96 6.50
N GLN A 671 -34.31 -7.40 6.98
CA GLN A 671 -34.60 -8.80 7.28
C GLN A 671 -35.44 -9.46 6.19
N ALA A 672 -35.25 -10.77 5.99
CA ALA A 672 -36.11 -11.57 5.13
C ALA A 672 -37.50 -11.72 5.78
N ASP A 673 -38.55 -11.80 4.97
CA ASP A 673 -39.93 -12.04 5.40
C ASP A 673 -40.53 -11.04 6.42
N ALA A 674 -39.97 -9.83 6.50
CA ALA A 674 -40.54 -8.76 7.32
C ALA A 674 -41.92 -8.33 6.78
N ALA A 675 -42.85 -8.02 7.69
CA ALA A 675 -44.19 -7.54 7.32
C ALA A 675 -44.16 -6.17 6.64
N ASP A 676 -43.17 -5.33 7.00
CA ASP A 676 -42.95 -4.02 6.42
C ASP A 676 -41.83 -4.10 5.36
N ALA A 677 -42.02 -3.44 4.23
CA ALA A 677 -40.99 -3.28 3.22
C ALA A 677 -40.00 -2.20 3.65
N VAL A 678 -38.70 -2.52 3.58
CA VAL A 678 -37.64 -1.58 3.99
C VAL A 678 -37.11 -0.83 2.77
N ILE A 679 -37.06 0.51 2.87
CA ILE A 679 -36.45 1.38 1.86
C ILE A 679 -35.24 2.07 2.47
N GLY A 680 -34.04 1.75 1.96
CA GLY A 680 -32.80 2.41 2.34
C GLY A 680 -32.41 3.52 1.38
N PHE A 681 -32.42 4.78 1.85
CA PHE A 681 -31.92 5.93 1.11
C PHE A 681 -30.42 6.08 1.36
N CYS A 682 -29.61 5.90 0.31
CA CYS A 682 -28.15 5.83 0.38
C CYS A 682 -27.48 6.74 -0.66
N VAL A 683 -26.20 7.06 -0.47
CA VAL A 683 -25.38 7.80 -1.45
C VAL A 683 -24.47 6.85 -2.23
N MET A 684 -24.39 7.04 -3.55
CA MET A 684 -23.51 6.32 -4.46
C MET A 684 -22.02 6.60 -4.17
N GLY A 685 -21.19 5.56 -4.20
CA GLY A 685 -19.77 5.64 -3.84
C GLY A 685 -19.54 5.79 -2.33
N GLY A 686 -20.57 5.59 -1.50
CA GLY A 686 -20.50 5.57 -0.04
C GLY A 686 -20.35 4.17 0.54
N ILE A 687 -20.40 4.08 1.87
CA ILE A 687 -20.20 2.85 2.65
C ILE A 687 -21.24 1.74 2.41
N PHE A 688 -22.40 2.07 1.84
CA PHE A 688 -23.47 1.10 1.53
C PHE A 688 -23.48 0.70 0.05
N SER A 689 -22.87 1.48 -0.86
CA SER A 689 -22.70 1.06 -2.25
C SER A 689 -21.56 0.05 -2.43
N GLU A 690 -20.70 -0.08 -1.42
CA GLU A 690 -19.55 -0.99 -1.40
C GLU A 690 -19.51 -1.83 -0.11
N GLY A 691 -19.26 -3.14 -0.21
CA GLY A 691 -18.95 -3.99 0.95
C GLY A 691 -20.11 -4.26 1.91
N ILE A 692 -21.31 -4.55 1.41
CA ILE A 692 -22.44 -5.02 2.24
C ILE A 692 -22.96 -6.38 1.73
N ASP A 693 -23.30 -7.29 2.65
CA ASP A 693 -23.74 -8.66 2.36
C ASP A 693 -25.18 -8.98 2.86
N LEU A 694 -26.18 -8.42 2.18
CA LEU A 694 -27.62 -8.70 2.30
C LEU A 694 -28.07 -9.75 1.25
N LYS A 695 -27.90 -11.04 1.54
CA LYS A 695 -28.24 -12.14 0.61
C LYS A 695 -29.75 -12.37 0.45
N GLU A 696 -30.13 -12.97 -0.68
CA GLU A 696 -31.49 -13.47 -0.97
C GLU A 696 -32.56 -12.37 -0.78
N ASP A 697 -33.67 -12.68 -0.11
CA ASP A 697 -34.83 -11.78 0.05
C ASP A 697 -34.57 -10.57 0.96
N ARG A 698 -33.36 -10.46 1.53
CA ARG A 698 -32.96 -9.26 2.28
C ARG A 698 -32.82 -8.03 1.39
N LEU A 699 -32.62 -8.19 0.08
CA LEU A 699 -32.61 -7.08 -0.88
C LEU A 699 -33.08 -7.54 -2.26
N ILE A 700 -34.31 -7.18 -2.64
CA ILE A 700 -34.95 -7.62 -3.89
C ILE A 700 -34.83 -6.59 -5.02
N GLY A 701 -34.30 -5.40 -4.74
CA GLY A 701 -34.02 -4.43 -5.80
C GLY A 701 -33.20 -3.22 -5.39
N VAL A 702 -32.60 -2.62 -6.41
CA VAL A 702 -31.82 -1.40 -6.32
C VAL A 702 -32.34 -0.38 -7.31
N ILE A 703 -32.54 0.83 -6.81
CA ILE A 703 -33.00 1.99 -7.58
C ILE A 703 -31.86 3.00 -7.60
N ILE A 704 -31.37 3.36 -8.79
CA ILE A 704 -30.23 4.27 -8.95
C ILE A 704 -30.74 5.57 -9.56
N ILE A 705 -30.70 6.64 -8.77
CA ILE A 705 -31.12 7.97 -9.20
C ILE A 705 -29.91 8.72 -9.73
N GLY A 706 -29.94 9.04 -11.02
CA GLY A 706 -28.85 9.76 -11.68
C GLY A 706 -27.65 8.89 -12.06
N THR A 707 -26.76 9.48 -12.87
CA THR A 707 -25.63 8.78 -13.49
C THR A 707 -24.36 8.70 -12.61
N GLY A 708 -24.49 8.94 -11.31
CA GLY A 708 -23.38 8.84 -10.35
C GLY A 708 -22.19 9.79 -10.60
N LEU A 709 -22.32 10.79 -11.48
CA LEU A 709 -21.20 11.66 -11.84
C LEU A 709 -20.63 12.34 -10.58
N PRO A 710 -19.30 12.34 -10.42
CA PRO A 710 -18.65 13.10 -9.36
C PRO A 710 -19.06 14.57 -9.40
N GLN A 711 -18.99 15.23 -8.25
CA GLN A 711 -19.26 16.66 -8.17
C GLN A 711 -18.27 17.45 -9.02
N VAL A 712 -18.77 18.54 -9.63
CA VAL A 712 -17.92 19.49 -10.32
C VAL A 712 -17.12 20.25 -9.26
N GLY A 713 -15.82 20.29 -9.44
CA GLY A 713 -14.88 20.98 -8.56
C GLY A 713 -13.61 21.32 -9.33
N GLU A 714 -12.84 22.27 -8.82
CA GLU A 714 -11.65 22.81 -9.49
C GLU A 714 -10.66 21.72 -9.91
N GLU A 715 -10.31 20.80 -8.99
CA GLU A 715 -9.43 19.68 -9.29
C GLU A 715 -9.99 18.75 -10.37
N ARG A 716 -11.31 18.54 -10.39
CA ARG A 716 -11.98 17.69 -11.38
C ARG A 716 -11.98 18.31 -12.77
N GLU A 717 -12.10 19.64 -12.83
CA GLU A 717 -11.93 20.39 -14.07
C GLU A 717 -10.50 20.34 -14.57
N LEU A 718 -9.50 20.44 -13.69
CA LEU A 718 -8.09 20.24 -14.08
C LEU A 718 -7.86 18.83 -14.64
N LEU A 719 -8.40 17.80 -13.99
CA LEU A 719 -8.36 16.42 -14.47
C LEU A 719 -8.99 16.28 -15.86
N SER A 720 -10.16 16.90 -16.06
CA SER A 720 -10.87 16.90 -17.34
C SER A 720 -10.04 17.58 -18.43
N ARG A 721 -9.51 18.78 -18.16
CA ARG A 721 -8.66 19.53 -19.10
C ARG A 721 -7.44 18.72 -19.52
N TYR A 722 -6.74 18.11 -18.57
CA TYR A 722 -5.57 17.27 -18.85
C TYR A 722 -5.86 16.16 -19.85
N PHE A 723 -6.89 15.33 -19.58
CA PHE A 723 -7.22 14.21 -20.47
C PHE A 723 -7.85 14.66 -21.79
N ASN A 724 -8.48 15.84 -21.81
CA ASN A 724 -8.98 16.46 -23.03
C ASN A 724 -7.83 16.89 -23.94
N GLU A 725 -6.79 17.54 -23.40
CA GLU A 725 -5.60 17.93 -24.16
C GLU A 725 -4.80 16.72 -24.63
N LYS A 726 -4.65 15.69 -23.79
CA LYS A 726 -3.89 14.48 -24.10
C LYS A 726 -4.57 13.56 -25.11
N SER A 727 -5.90 13.40 -25.04
CA SER A 727 -6.61 12.38 -25.82
C SER A 727 -8.03 12.75 -26.26
N GLY A 728 -8.52 13.96 -25.97
CA GLY A 728 -9.90 14.37 -26.24
C GLY A 728 -10.96 13.69 -25.37
N ARG A 729 -10.55 12.98 -24.31
CA ARG A 729 -11.43 12.17 -23.43
C ARG A 729 -11.57 12.74 -22.01
N GLY A 730 -11.57 14.07 -21.89
CA GLY A 730 -11.61 14.76 -20.60
C GLY A 730 -12.84 14.42 -19.77
N PHE A 731 -14.03 14.55 -20.39
CA PHE A 731 -15.30 14.24 -19.74
C PHE A 731 -15.38 12.77 -19.33
N GLU A 732 -14.86 11.86 -20.15
CA GLU A 732 -14.89 10.43 -19.86
C GLU A 732 -14.07 10.06 -18.63
N TYR A 733 -12.81 10.51 -18.58
CA TYR A 733 -11.86 10.16 -17.52
C TYR A 733 -12.20 10.86 -16.22
N ALA A 734 -12.68 12.11 -16.31
CA ALA A 734 -13.01 12.91 -15.14
C ALA A 734 -14.46 12.75 -14.68
N TYR A 735 -15.42 12.25 -15.46
CA TYR A 735 -16.80 12.21 -14.99
C TYR A 735 -17.49 10.89 -15.31
N LEU A 736 -17.50 10.49 -16.58
CA LEU A 736 -18.32 9.37 -17.03
C LEU A 736 -17.87 8.02 -16.44
N TYR A 737 -16.59 7.65 -16.58
CA TYR A 737 -16.12 6.32 -16.14
C TYR A 737 -16.19 6.16 -14.62
N PRO A 738 -15.75 7.16 -13.81
CA PRO A 738 -15.89 7.06 -12.36
C PRO A 738 -17.35 7.06 -11.91
N GLY A 739 -18.23 7.80 -12.60
CA GLY A 739 -19.66 7.81 -12.31
C GLY A 739 -20.33 6.47 -12.62
N MET A 740 -20.02 5.88 -13.78
CA MET A 740 -20.53 4.56 -14.15
C MET A 740 -20.00 3.45 -13.23
N ASN A 741 -18.76 3.53 -12.76
CA ASN A 741 -18.25 2.58 -11.78
C ASN A 741 -19.12 2.56 -10.51
N LYS A 742 -19.46 3.73 -9.96
CA LYS A 742 -20.38 3.84 -8.80
C LYS A 742 -21.76 3.24 -9.07
N VAL A 743 -22.30 3.44 -10.28
CA VAL A 743 -23.58 2.86 -10.71
C VAL A 743 -23.49 1.33 -10.73
N LEU A 744 -22.44 0.77 -11.32
CA LEU A 744 -22.25 -0.68 -11.41
C LEU A 744 -22.04 -1.33 -10.04
N GLN A 745 -21.27 -0.69 -9.15
CA GLN A 745 -21.08 -1.15 -7.77
C GLN A 745 -22.39 -1.18 -6.97
N ALA A 746 -23.23 -0.14 -7.12
CA ALA A 746 -24.54 -0.08 -6.47
C ALA A 746 -25.50 -1.13 -7.04
N ALA A 747 -25.52 -1.28 -8.37
CA ALA A 747 -26.37 -2.26 -9.04
C ALA A 747 -25.97 -3.72 -8.71
N GLY A 748 -24.67 -3.98 -8.56
CA GLY A 748 -24.13 -5.28 -8.16
C GLY A 748 -24.53 -5.73 -6.75
N ARG A 749 -25.24 -4.90 -5.97
CA ARG A 749 -25.79 -5.28 -4.65
C ARG A 749 -27.01 -6.18 -4.75
N VAL A 750 -27.74 -6.20 -5.86
CA VAL A 750 -28.92 -7.08 -5.99
C VAL A 750 -28.49 -8.52 -6.31
N ILE A 751 -27.34 -8.70 -6.95
CA ILE A 751 -26.96 -9.97 -7.58
C ILE A 751 -25.72 -10.54 -6.88
N ARG A 752 -25.91 -11.57 -6.04
CA ARG A 752 -24.86 -12.14 -5.18
C ARG A 752 -24.74 -13.64 -5.35
N THR A 753 -25.87 -14.33 -5.46
CA THR A 753 -25.97 -15.78 -5.67
C THR A 753 -26.69 -16.09 -6.98
N GLU A 754 -26.51 -17.31 -7.49
CA GLU A 754 -27.18 -17.80 -8.71
C GLU A 754 -28.71 -17.89 -8.55
N LYS A 755 -29.20 -17.89 -7.31
CA LYS A 755 -30.63 -18.01 -6.97
C LYS A 755 -31.31 -16.67 -6.72
N ASP A 756 -30.53 -15.60 -6.53
CA ASP A 756 -31.12 -14.28 -6.26
C ASP A 756 -32.00 -13.87 -7.43
N ARG A 757 -33.08 -13.15 -7.16
CA ARG A 757 -33.90 -12.53 -8.18
C ARG A 757 -34.11 -11.08 -7.79
N GLY A 758 -34.01 -10.15 -8.74
CA GLY A 758 -34.25 -8.76 -8.37
C GLY A 758 -34.29 -7.74 -9.49
N VAL A 759 -34.65 -6.52 -9.08
CA VAL A 759 -34.89 -5.38 -9.97
C VAL A 759 -33.75 -4.37 -9.86
N ILE A 760 -33.23 -3.92 -11.01
CA ILE A 760 -32.28 -2.82 -11.12
C ILE A 760 -32.94 -1.72 -11.96
N ALA A 761 -33.27 -0.60 -11.32
CA ALA A 761 -33.92 0.53 -11.98
C ALA A 761 -32.94 1.72 -12.10
N LEU A 762 -32.61 2.09 -13.33
CA LEU A 762 -31.73 3.22 -13.66
C LEU A 762 -32.57 4.46 -13.96
N LEU A 763 -32.73 5.34 -12.97
CA LEU A 763 -33.60 6.52 -13.03
C LEU A 763 -32.84 7.77 -13.48
N ASP A 764 -32.44 7.77 -14.76
CA ASP A 764 -31.97 8.97 -15.49
C ASP A 764 -32.04 8.71 -17.00
N GLU A 765 -32.65 9.63 -17.76
CA GLU A 765 -32.76 9.51 -19.22
C GLU A 765 -31.41 9.32 -19.93
N ARG A 766 -30.30 9.81 -19.34
CA ARG A 766 -28.96 9.71 -19.91
C ARG A 766 -28.47 8.27 -20.04
N PHE A 767 -28.96 7.34 -19.23
CA PHE A 767 -28.64 5.91 -19.37
C PHE A 767 -29.10 5.32 -20.71
N ASN A 768 -30.00 6.01 -21.43
CA ASN A 768 -30.42 5.61 -22.77
C ASN A 768 -29.52 6.18 -23.88
N TYR A 769 -28.52 7.00 -23.57
CA TYR A 769 -27.62 7.56 -24.57
C TYR A 769 -26.51 6.55 -24.91
N SER A 770 -26.05 6.59 -26.17
CA SER A 770 -25.04 5.66 -26.68
C SER A 770 -23.77 5.58 -25.81
N GLN A 771 -23.28 6.73 -25.34
CA GLN A 771 -22.07 6.79 -24.52
C GLN A 771 -22.18 6.08 -23.16
N TYR A 772 -23.38 6.03 -22.57
CA TYR A 772 -23.63 5.31 -21.30
C TYR A 772 -23.90 3.83 -21.58
N ARG A 773 -24.70 3.51 -22.61
CA ARG A 773 -24.99 2.13 -23.02
C ARG A 773 -23.73 1.33 -23.38
N LYS A 774 -22.70 1.98 -23.95
CA LYS A 774 -21.40 1.35 -24.25
C LYS A 774 -20.60 0.94 -23.00
N LEU A 775 -20.95 1.47 -21.84
CA LEU A 775 -20.30 1.18 -20.55
C LEU A 775 -21.09 0.16 -19.72
N PHE A 776 -22.19 -0.36 -20.26
CA PHE A 776 -22.92 -1.43 -19.62
C PHE A 776 -22.15 -2.74 -19.78
N PRO A 777 -22.08 -3.58 -18.73
CA PRO A 777 -21.50 -4.91 -18.85
C PRO A 777 -22.33 -5.75 -19.82
N ARG A 778 -21.76 -6.87 -20.29
CA ARG A 778 -22.38 -7.66 -21.37
C ARG A 778 -23.76 -8.19 -20.98
N GLU A 779 -23.96 -8.49 -19.71
CA GLU A 779 -25.22 -8.98 -19.18
C GLU A 779 -26.32 -7.90 -19.23
N TRP A 780 -25.98 -6.62 -19.28
CA TRP A 780 -26.96 -5.51 -19.30
C TRP A 780 -27.48 -5.19 -20.71
N HIS A 781 -27.19 -6.04 -21.70
CA HIS A 781 -27.61 -5.84 -23.09
C HIS A 781 -29.14 -5.79 -23.25
N ASN A 782 -29.88 -6.51 -22.39
CA ASN A 782 -31.35 -6.57 -22.39
C ASN A 782 -32.02 -5.41 -21.62
N CYS A 783 -31.28 -4.37 -21.21
CA CYS A 783 -31.82 -3.23 -20.48
C CYS A 783 -32.97 -2.55 -21.25
N SER A 784 -34.19 -2.70 -20.75
CA SER A 784 -35.40 -2.19 -21.37
C SER A 784 -35.67 -0.74 -20.95
N LYS A 785 -36.45 -0.02 -21.77
CA LYS A 785 -36.86 1.36 -21.46
C LYS A 785 -38.09 1.33 -20.57
N THR A 786 -38.18 2.28 -19.65
CA THR A 786 -39.36 2.46 -18.79
C THR A 786 -39.75 3.92 -18.63
N SER A 787 -40.99 4.12 -18.22
CA SER A 787 -41.65 5.38 -17.86
C SER A 787 -42.50 5.16 -16.60
N LEU A 788 -42.94 6.23 -15.93
CA LEU A 788 -43.86 6.13 -14.79
C LEU A 788 -45.13 5.31 -15.10
N ASN A 789 -45.60 5.35 -16.34
CA ASN A 789 -46.83 4.63 -16.75
C ASN A 789 -46.62 3.12 -16.94
N THR A 790 -45.37 2.65 -16.99
CA THR A 790 -45.03 1.28 -17.41
C THR A 790 -44.25 0.50 -16.36
N ILE A 791 -43.60 1.18 -15.41
CA ILE A 791 -42.69 0.56 -14.45
C ILE A 791 -43.40 -0.45 -13.54
N VAL A 792 -44.61 -0.16 -13.07
CA VAL A 792 -45.38 -1.06 -12.20
C VAL A 792 -45.62 -2.39 -12.89
N GLN A 793 -46.17 -2.34 -14.12
CA GLN A 793 -46.46 -3.54 -14.91
C GLN A 793 -45.20 -4.36 -15.20
N GLN A 794 -44.10 -3.71 -15.57
CA GLN A 794 -42.83 -4.40 -15.84
C GLN A 794 -42.28 -5.14 -14.60
N VAL A 795 -42.41 -4.54 -13.42
CA VAL A 795 -42.01 -5.18 -12.16
C VAL A 795 -42.95 -6.35 -11.85
N GLU A 796 -44.26 -6.17 -11.96
CA GLU A 796 -45.24 -7.26 -11.73
C GLU A 796 -45.05 -8.44 -12.68
N ASP A 797 -44.87 -8.18 -13.98
CA ASP A 797 -44.66 -9.21 -15.01
C ASP A 797 -43.39 -10.01 -14.73
N PHE A 798 -42.31 -9.32 -14.35
CA PHE A 798 -41.07 -9.96 -13.94
C PHE A 798 -41.30 -10.89 -12.75
N TRP A 799 -41.92 -10.45 -11.66
CA TRP A 799 -42.10 -11.30 -10.47
C TRP A 799 -43.15 -12.40 -10.61
N THR A 800 -44.00 -12.35 -11.63
CA THR A 800 -45.06 -13.35 -11.89
C THR A 800 -44.72 -14.35 -13.00
N ASP A 801 -43.49 -14.36 -13.49
CA ASP A 801 -43.01 -15.20 -14.60
C ASP A 801 -43.84 -15.06 -15.89
N LYS A 802 -44.47 -13.90 -16.09
CA LYS A 802 -45.22 -13.55 -17.31
C LYS A 802 -44.39 -12.77 -18.34
N ALA A 803 -43.11 -12.55 -18.05
CA ALA A 803 -42.18 -11.74 -18.83
C ALA A 803 -41.50 -12.52 -19.97
#